data_AF-A0A814FQM0-F1
#
_entry.id   AF-A0A814FQM0-F1
#
_cell.length_a   1.000
_cell.length_b   1.000
_cell.length_c   1.000
_cell.angle_alpha   90.00
_cell.angle_beta   90.00
_cell.angle_gamma   90.00
#
_symmetry.space_group_name_H-M   'P 1'
#
loop_
_entity.id
_entity.type
_entity.pdbx_description
1 polymer ?
#
loop_
_entity_poly.entity_id
_entity_poly.type
_entity_poly.pdbx_seq_one_letter_code
_entity_poly.pdbx_strand_id
1 'polypeptide(L)'
;MPNLLAVDTSNDLLYSDYYLNNSKLYKLHVIYNWRFYLNCLVDQKYYLSYLDFSKVFNLDGNLDVKEYFINARFTQSNESLNRSFIISNLKHEKFECFNSNETVDNKLKCSAVLIFQKQNQKFLLNKGDCNSLNLTTSGTFYDGYGSIKILNNSLLHRPNTTLTNHFLLSDTIIKFEANLIGYEFFALGSGPILINLWAIYNCDKQSCASFLSESLYFNASKIMSWLVNGKPGFNKIFLDFPFKIVKNFIISIEFISSNKIALFDDPDLIFPDYLINKNYLIKLNNRAKFLFKALIDSGYYIGTVDFTLKYEYIGTYTISIGSTQRFYTVSNNKNMELICPYVVDLDLDCYLIVLSQTSENTVLIDYGNCENETLSSKSELFLNFFGPVILTSLKPKNITENLKETSFILINNEFKYDTNVWGFEIYAEKPGLVYLQFVTFNECGKLVPCSVYFDKNTTFSSINYIDQKLSLNLKNGQNKYFINARKIPKGAVLVLENRFGKILTEQGDRYSISYADYVLNLNNSAKKMIKLGNYQTNTRFLINSIIEHGHYYDIIPLNKSYPIFYTYFTKIKLSKSLINIKARFDMVNGSSALNGYEYFFKETEFIIYNHSYDSCNSVLDDRFYTDLEQNCVFKPEFTANLDTNGLPVNQSSPKKFLRYNLLKFGLILNLNFIQKHIIKKSWTIYKMGSNNSFTDPPIKLENNPTVNYSQLIITSNILEYGVYKLTHWVYVKVDTGYLKDIPNEIEHFIDVFIQIVPGGIALFCLENGLDNIKIGKKQTLELNPIKYAYDMDFLVTANSLNYTFFCKQINSSQNIKDIRDIDFSESDDLLSFKYSRNSSLKNECFDSSDNLEFDSTGKILTIKKNVLKNLPNKTNLFIVITYHLSKLYYQFVRVEKEEIDQVPIASI
;
A
#
# COMPACT_ATOMS: atom_id res chain seq x y z
N MET A 1 -59.64 -79.14 3.13
CA MET A 1 -59.56 -77.68 3.31
C MET A 1 -59.93 -77.39 4.76
N PRO A 2 -59.07 -76.76 5.57
CA PRO A 2 -59.45 -76.35 6.92
C PRO A 2 -60.47 -75.20 6.83
N ASN A 3 -61.44 -75.19 7.74
CA ASN A 3 -62.53 -74.20 7.80
C ASN A 3 -61.96 -72.79 7.93
N LEU A 4 -61.94 -72.02 6.84
CA LEU A 4 -61.52 -70.63 6.85
C LEU A 4 -62.73 -69.74 7.18
N LEU A 5 -62.67 -69.03 8.30
CA LEU A 5 -63.59 -67.93 8.60
C LEU A 5 -63.38 -66.82 7.57
N ALA A 6 -64.48 -66.32 6.98
CA ALA A 6 -64.42 -65.16 6.09
C ALA A 6 -63.88 -63.94 6.87
N VAL A 7 -63.10 -63.10 6.20
CA VAL A 7 -62.55 -61.86 6.77
C VAL A 7 -63.23 -60.68 6.08
N ASP A 8 -63.78 -59.76 6.88
CA ASP A 8 -64.22 -58.46 6.41
C ASP A 8 -63.01 -57.58 6.14
N THR A 9 -62.85 -57.21 4.88
CA THR A 9 -61.75 -56.39 4.37
C THR A 9 -62.18 -54.96 4.08
N SER A 10 -63.44 -54.61 4.37
CA SER A 10 -63.92 -53.24 4.24
C SER A 10 -63.13 -52.31 5.17
N ASN A 11 -62.63 -51.21 4.61
CA ASN A 11 -61.59 -50.38 5.22
C ASN A 11 -62.11 -49.47 6.37
N ASP A 12 -63.41 -49.53 6.67
CA ASP A 12 -64.11 -48.51 7.46
C ASP A 12 -64.33 -48.91 8.92
N LEU A 13 -63.56 -49.89 9.40
CA LEU A 13 -63.72 -50.46 10.74
C LEU A 13 -62.74 -49.80 11.74
N LEU A 14 -63.20 -49.40 12.94
CA LEU A 14 -62.36 -48.77 13.98
C LEU A 14 -61.27 -49.68 14.56
N TYR A 15 -61.57 -50.96 14.75
CA TYR A 15 -60.69 -51.98 15.33
C TYR A 15 -60.48 -53.14 14.36
N SER A 16 -59.31 -53.77 14.42
CA SER A 16 -59.02 -55.03 13.72
C SER A 16 -59.16 -56.20 14.68
N ASP A 17 -59.38 -57.39 14.16
CA ASP A 17 -59.05 -58.61 14.87
C ASP A 17 -57.54 -58.88 14.76
N TYR A 18 -57.04 -59.72 15.68
CA TYR A 18 -55.64 -60.04 15.80
C TYR A 18 -55.45 -61.56 15.83
N TYR A 19 -54.41 -62.06 15.16
CA TYR A 19 -53.94 -63.42 15.37
C TYR A 19 -52.87 -63.42 16.48
N LEU A 20 -52.95 -64.39 17.39
CA LEU A 20 -52.00 -64.55 18.48
C LEU A 20 -50.93 -65.57 18.06
N ASN A 21 -49.66 -65.17 18.07
CA ASN A 21 -48.54 -66.09 17.83
C ASN A 21 -47.43 -65.83 18.87
N ASN A 22 -46.98 -66.87 19.57
CA ASN A 22 -45.94 -66.78 20.60
C ASN A 22 -46.18 -65.64 21.62
N SER A 23 -47.42 -65.52 22.11
CA SER A 23 -47.86 -64.47 23.06
C SER A 23 -47.83 -63.03 22.54
N LYS A 24 -47.64 -62.83 21.23
CA LYS A 24 -47.75 -61.52 20.58
C LYS A 24 -49.03 -61.47 19.73
N LEU A 25 -49.75 -60.36 19.84
CA LEU A 25 -50.91 -60.07 19.01
C LEU A 25 -50.46 -59.41 17.72
N TYR A 26 -50.92 -59.94 16.60
CA TYR A 26 -50.62 -59.45 15.27
C TYR A 26 -51.93 -59.08 14.59
N LYS A 27 -52.01 -57.85 14.10
CA LYS A 27 -53.19 -57.37 13.38
C LYS A 27 -53.41 -58.27 12.16
N LEU A 28 -54.67 -58.59 11.83
CA LEU A 28 -54.96 -59.40 10.63
C LEU A 28 -54.45 -58.75 9.33
N HIS A 29 -54.38 -57.42 9.29
CA HIS A 29 -53.74 -56.66 8.22
C HIS A 29 -53.02 -55.43 8.79
N VAL A 30 -51.82 -55.12 8.28
CA VAL A 30 -50.96 -54.08 8.84
C VAL A 30 -51.62 -52.70 8.85
N ILE A 31 -52.25 -52.34 7.73
CA ILE A 31 -52.81 -50.98 7.53
C ILE A 31 -54.30 -50.96 7.87
N TYR A 32 -55.01 -52.01 7.48
CA TYR A 32 -56.48 -52.04 7.47
C TYR A 32 -56.98 -52.82 8.67
N ASN A 33 -58.12 -52.40 9.19
CA ASN A 33 -58.72 -53.02 10.35
C ASN A 33 -59.60 -54.21 9.95
N TRP A 34 -58.95 -55.29 9.51
CA TRP A 34 -59.64 -56.53 9.12
C TRP A 34 -60.22 -57.25 10.32
N ARG A 35 -61.40 -57.84 10.15
CA ARG A 35 -62.09 -58.63 11.19
C ARG A 35 -62.56 -59.95 10.61
N PHE A 36 -62.62 -61.01 11.42
CA PHE A 36 -63.36 -62.19 11.02
C PHE A 36 -64.86 -61.87 10.99
N TYR A 37 -65.59 -62.42 10.02
CA TYR A 37 -67.06 -62.42 9.98
C TYR A 37 -67.60 -63.37 11.06
N LEU A 38 -67.43 -62.97 12.32
CA LEU A 38 -67.88 -63.68 13.50
C LEU A 38 -68.62 -62.70 14.40
N ASN A 39 -69.91 -62.94 14.61
CA ASN A 39 -70.72 -62.15 15.53
C ASN A 39 -71.10 -63.01 16.74
N CYS A 40 -70.93 -62.47 17.94
CA CYS A 40 -71.54 -63.04 19.14
C CYS A 40 -73.01 -62.61 19.20
N LEU A 41 -73.90 -63.57 19.47
CA LEU A 41 -75.30 -63.25 19.76
C LEU A 41 -75.37 -62.56 21.13
N VAL A 42 -76.03 -61.42 21.17
CA VAL A 42 -76.29 -60.67 22.41
C VAL A 42 -77.79 -60.69 22.73
N ASP A 43 -78.12 -60.67 24.02
CA ASP A 43 -79.49 -60.64 24.52
C ASP A 43 -80.07 -59.21 24.58
N GLN A 44 -79.23 -58.18 24.47
CA GLN A 44 -79.60 -56.77 24.45
C GLN A 44 -79.40 -56.13 23.07
N LYS A 45 -80.31 -55.24 22.67
CA LYS A 45 -80.13 -54.40 21.48
C LYS A 45 -79.28 -53.19 21.83
N TYR A 46 -78.15 -53.03 21.15
CA TYR A 46 -77.33 -51.82 21.21
C TYR A 46 -77.35 -51.08 19.87
N TYR A 47 -77.16 -49.77 19.93
CA TYR A 47 -76.97 -48.92 18.76
C TYR A 47 -75.48 -48.58 18.64
N LEU A 48 -74.91 -48.85 17.47
CA LEU A 48 -73.54 -48.48 17.14
C LEU A 48 -73.57 -47.28 16.20
N SER A 49 -72.87 -46.21 16.56
CA SER A 49 -72.69 -45.03 15.72
C SER A 49 -71.22 -44.66 15.71
N TYR A 50 -70.74 -44.28 14.53
CA TYR A 50 -69.37 -43.81 14.32
C TYR A 50 -69.41 -42.29 14.13
N LEU A 51 -68.53 -41.57 14.84
CA LEU A 51 -68.42 -40.12 14.78
C LEU A 51 -67.01 -39.77 14.32
N ASP A 52 -66.88 -39.39 13.06
CA ASP A 52 -65.62 -38.88 12.51
C ASP A 52 -65.54 -37.37 12.78
N PHE A 53 -64.40 -36.93 13.29
CA PHE A 53 -64.11 -35.52 13.46
C PHE A 53 -62.64 -35.23 13.15
N SER A 54 -62.37 -34.01 12.70
CA SER A 54 -61.01 -33.51 12.48
C SER A 54 -60.79 -32.21 13.25
N LYS A 55 -59.59 -32.03 13.79
CA LYS A 55 -59.19 -30.83 14.51
C LYS A 55 -57.83 -30.36 14.02
N VAL A 56 -57.76 -29.10 13.59
CA VAL A 56 -56.49 -28.43 13.33
C VAL A 56 -55.98 -27.80 14.62
N PHE A 57 -54.74 -28.11 14.97
CA PHE A 57 -54.05 -27.55 16.13
C PHE A 57 -53.10 -26.44 15.68
N ASN A 58 -53.16 -25.28 16.33
CA ASN A 58 -52.17 -24.23 16.17
C ASN A 58 -51.09 -24.42 17.24
N LEU A 59 -49.87 -24.73 16.78
CA LEU A 59 -48.70 -24.73 17.66
C LEU A 59 -48.17 -23.30 17.73
N ASP A 60 -48.31 -22.66 18.89
CA ASP A 60 -47.87 -21.28 19.12
C ASP A 60 -46.33 -21.19 19.18
N GLY A 61 -45.80 -20.23 18.41
CA GLY A 61 -44.59 -19.45 18.71
C GLY A 61 -43.22 -20.11 18.59
N ASN A 62 -42.96 -21.23 19.27
CA ASN A 62 -41.64 -21.88 19.33
C ASN A 62 -41.71 -23.37 19.73
N LEU A 63 -42.91 -23.91 19.99
CA LEU A 63 -43.07 -25.31 20.38
C LEU A 63 -43.26 -26.17 19.14
N ASP A 64 -42.22 -26.91 18.76
CA ASP A 64 -42.28 -27.88 17.66
C ASP A 64 -43.09 -29.13 18.03
N VAL A 65 -43.40 -29.34 19.32
CA VAL A 65 -44.15 -30.48 19.84
C VAL A 65 -45.01 -30.04 21.03
N LYS A 66 -46.29 -30.42 21.05
CA LYS A 66 -47.20 -30.24 22.21
C LYS A 66 -48.15 -31.41 22.35
N GLU A 67 -48.36 -31.86 23.59
CA GLU A 67 -49.38 -32.85 23.92
C GLU A 67 -50.74 -32.17 24.11
N TYR A 68 -51.77 -32.75 23.50
CA TYR A 68 -53.16 -32.31 23.58
C TYR A 68 -54.02 -33.44 24.13
N PHE A 69 -55.07 -33.10 24.86
CA PHE A 69 -56.04 -34.06 25.38
C PHE A 69 -57.37 -33.85 24.68
N ILE A 70 -57.94 -34.94 24.17
CA ILE A 70 -59.32 -34.99 23.69
C ILE A 70 -60.14 -35.69 24.76
N ASN A 71 -61.11 -34.99 25.32
CA ASN A 71 -62.15 -35.53 26.18
C ASN A 71 -63.43 -35.66 25.35
N ALA A 72 -63.89 -36.89 25.14
CA ALA A 72 -65.22 -37.17 24.61
C ALA A 72 -66.10 -37.67 25.75
N ARG A 73 -67.26 -37.05 25.97
CA ARG A 73 -68.23 -37.46 27.00
C ARG A 73 -69.64 -37.49 26.43
N PHE A 74 -70.46 -38.38 26.95
CA PHE A 74 -71.90 -38.30 26.73
C PHE A 74 -72.46 -37.11 27.51
N THR A 75 -73.39 -36.35 26.92
CA THR A 75 -73.99 -35.20 27.59
C THR A 75 -74.86 -35.56 28.80
N GLN A 76 -75.35 -36.81 28.84
CA GLN A 76 -76.25 -37.34 29.88
C GLN A 76 -75.61 -38.45 30.72
N SER A 77 -74.29 -38.65 30.64
CA SER A 77 -73.57 -39.65 31.43
C SER A 77 -72.24 -39.10 31.92
N ASN A 78 -71.76 -39.63 33.04
CA ASN A 78 -70.44 -39.30 33.59
C ASN A 78 -69.30 -40.04 32.86
N GLU A 79 -69.63 -40.95 31.96
CA GLU A 79 -68.65 -41.65 31.14
C GLU A 79 -67.93 -40.67 30.22
N SER A 80 -66.61 -40.64 30.34
CA SER A 80 -65.73 -39.85 29.47
C SER A 80 -64.54 -40.66 29.02
N LEU A 81 -64.17 -40.46 27.76
CA LEU A 81 -62.96 -40.98 27.16
C LEU A 81 -61.96 -39.85 27.05
N ASN A 82 -60.85 -39.95 27.78
CA ASN A 82 -59.71 -39.07 27.64
C ASN A 82 -58.61 -39.77 26.85
N ARG A 83 -58.16 -39.15 25.77
CA ARG A 83 -56.99 -39.58 25.00
C ARG A 83 -56.03 -38.42 24.82
N SER A 84 -54.74 -38.67 25.05
CA SER A 84 -53.70 -37.70 24.75
C SER A 84 -53.07 -37.98 23.40
N PHE A 85 -52.67 -36.91 22.70
CA PHE A 85 -52.06 -36.96 21.39
C PHE A 85 -50.91 -35.95 21.34
N ILE A 86 -49.78 -36.36 20.79
CA ILE A 86 -48.65 -35.47 20.56
C ILE A 86 -48.79 -34.89 19.15
N ILE A 87 -48.94 -33.58 19.06
CA ILE A 87 -48.96 -32.86 17.79
C ILE A 87 -47.63 -32.14 17.64
N SER A 88 -46.94 -32.41 16.54
CA SER A 88 -45.68 -31.77 16.19
C SER A 88 -45.79 -30.88 14.95
N ASN A 89 -44.88 -29.93 14.78
CA ASN A 89 -44.62 -29.18 13.55
C ASN A 89 -43.12 -29.21 13.26
N LEU A 90 -42.57 -30.41 13.12
CA LEU A 90 -41.14 -30.60 12.93
C LEU A 90 -40.71 -29.95 11.62
N LYS A 91 -39.66 -29.15 11.71
CA LYS A 91 -38.99 -28.53 10.57
C LYS A 91 -37.56 -29.01 10.53
N HIS A 92 -37.04 -29.18 9.33
CA HIS A 92 -35.63 -29.45 9.14
C HIS A 92 -35.10 -28.60 8.00
N GLU A 93 -34.11 -27.79 8.31
CA GLU A 93 -33.50 -26.86 7.38
C GLU A 93 -32.06 -27.27 7.09
N LYS A 94 -31.72 -27.31 5.81
CA LYS A 94 -30.34 -27.38 5.36
C LYS A 94 -30.15 -26.28 4.33
N PHE A 95 -29.05 -25.54 4.42
CA PHE A 95 -28.70 -24.59 3.37
C PHE A 95 -27.21 -24.53 3.13
N GLU A 96 -26.85 -24.10 1.93
CA GLU A 96 -25.47 -24.02 1.46
C GLU A 96 -25.29 -22.78 0.59
N CYS A 97 -24.19 -22.06 0.79
CA CYS A 97 -23.82 -20.93 -0.04
C CYS A 97 -22.57 -21.29 -0.85
N PHE A 98 -22.74 -21.41 -2.16
CA PHE A 98 -21.76 -22.06 -3.03
C PHE A 98 -20.56 -21.16 -3.36
N ASN A 99 -20.66 -19.85 -3.15
CA ASN A 99 -19.61 -18.87 -3.44
C ASN A 99 -19.02 -18.21 -2.17
N SER A 100 -18.96 -18.97 -1.07
CA SER A 100 -18.35 -18.49 0.18
C SER A 100 -16.84 -18.34 0.07
N ASN A 101 -16.28 -17.32 0.74
CA ASN A 101 -14.90 -16.81 0.63
C ASN A 101 -14.56 -16.15 -0.71
N GLU A 102 -15.53 -16.11 -1.63
CA GLU A 102 -15.23 -15.79 -3.00
C GLU A 102 -16.48 -15.08 -3.62
N THR A 103 -16.98 -14.04 -2.96
CA THR A 103 -18.20 -13.34 -3.38
C THR A 103 -17.94 -12.31 -4.48
N VAL A 104 -18.91 -12.11 -5.38
CA VAL A 104 -18.92 -11.00 -6.37
C VAL A 104 -20.00 -10.01 -5.95
N ASP A 105 -19.72 -8.72 -6.01
CA ASP A 105 -20.57 -7.64 -5.48
C ASP A 105 -20.97 -7.81 -4.00
N ASN A 106 -20.13 -8.46 -3.19
CA ASN A 106 -20.47 -8.89 -1.83
C ASN A 106 -21.79 -9.71 -1.78
N LYS A 107 -22.15 -10.40 -2.86
CA LYS A 107 -23.35 -11.22 -2.95
C LYS A 107 -23.00 -12.67 -2.64
N LEU A 108 -23.66 -13.23 -1.63
CA LEU A 108 -23.62 -14.64 -1.29
C LEU A 108 -24.84 -15.34 -1.91
N LYS A 109 -24.58 -16.34 -2.76
CA LYS A 109 -25.59 -17.13 -3.45
C LYS A 109 -25.79 -18.44 -2.70
N CYS A 110 -27.00 -18.67 -2.21
CA CYS A 110 -27.32 -19.80 -1.35
C CYS A 110 -28.53 -20.56 -1.87
N SER A 111 -28.58 -21.85 -1.54
CA SER A 111 -29.75 -22.70 -1.73
C SER A 111 -30.09 -23.39 -0.41
N ALA A 112 -31.38 -23.43 -0.06
CA ALA A 112 -31.90 -24.14 1.09
C ALA A 112 -32.81 -25.28 0.67
N VAL A 113 -32.61 -26.45 1.27
CA VAL A 113 -33.55 -27.57 1.28
C VAL A 113 -34.29 -27.54 2.62
N LEU A 114 -35.60 -27.38 2.55
CA LEU A 114 -36.48 -27.17 3.69
C LEU A 114 -37.49 -28.32 3.75
N ILE A 115 -37.57 -28.98 4.89
CA ILE A 115 -38.49 -30.09 5.15
C ILE A 115 -39.47 -29.64 6.23
N PHE A 116 -40.76 -29.83 5.97
CA PHE A 116 -41.83 -29.29 6.82
C PHE A 116 -43.15 -30.06 6.64
N GLN A 117 -44.10 -29.91 7.56
CA GLN A 117 -45.36 -30.67 7.56
C GLN A 117 -46.54 -29.96 6.86
N LYS A 118 -46.39 -28.70 6.45
CA LYS A 118 -47.42 -27.91 5.74
C LYS A 118 -46.98 -27.58 4.33
N GLN A 119 -47.79 -27.85 3.31
CA GLN A 119 -47.43 -27.60 1.90
C GLN A 119 -46.80 -26.22 1.65
N ASN A 120 -47.32 -25.16 2.29
CA ASN A 120 -46.73 -23.83 2.25
C ASN A 120 -46.22 -23.45 3.64
N GLN A 121 -44.94 -23.11 3.73
CA GLN A 121 -44.29 -22.75 4.99
C GLN A 121 -43.43 -21.50 4.83
N LYS A 122 -43.44 -20.66 5.88
CA LYS A 122 -42.52 -19.51 6.00
C LYS A 122 -41.39 -19.87 6.95
N PHE A 123 -40.18 -19.44 6.60
CA PHE A 123 -38.96 -19.57 7.39
C PHE A 123 -38.33 -18.21 7.57
N LEU A 124 -37.87 -17.90 8.78
CA LEU A 124 -37.09 -16.71 9.04
C LEU A 124 -35.61 -17.04 8.80
N LEU A 125 -35.01 -16.41 7.81
CA LEU A 125 -33.58 -16.42 7.52
C LEU A 125 -32.94 -15.23 8.24
N ASN A 126 -32.11 -15.47 9.25
CA ASN A 126 -31.21 -14.45 9.79
C ASN A 126 -29.96 -14.39 8.90
N LYS A 127 -29.64 -13.20 8.41
CA LYS A 127 -28.52 -12.97 7.49
C LYS A 127 -27.19 -12.78 8.22
N GLY A 128 -27.18 -12.65 9.54
CA GLY A 128 -25.96 -12.44 10.34
C GLY A 128 -25.40 -11.01 10.30
N ASP A 129 -26.14 -10.06 9.72
CA ASP A 129 -25.85 -8.63 9.66
C ASP A 129 -26.95 -7.82 10.37
N CYS A 130 -27.59 -8.42 11.37
CA CYS A 130 -28.77 -7.91 12.07
C CYS A 130 -30.04 -7.76 11.21
N ASN A 131 -30.00 -8.16 9.93
CA ASN A 131 -31.19 -8.23 9.08
C ASN A 131 -31.74 -9.66 9.02
N SER A 132 -33.04 -9.77 8.77
CA SER A 132 -33.70 -11.05 8.49
C SER A 132 -34.52 -10.97 7.20
N LEU A 133 -34.82 -12.14 6.63
CA LEU A 133 -35.63 -12.31 5.44
C LEU A 133 -36.62 -13.45 5.67
N ASN A 134 -37.88 -13.26 5.32
CA ASN A 134 -38.84 -14.36 5.31
C ASN A 134 -38.74 -15.11 3.98
N LEU A 135 -38.27 -16.37 4.03
CA LEU A 135 -38.33 -17.29 2.91
C LEU A 135 -39.71 -17.96 2.89
N THR A 136 -40.35 -17.97 1.73
CA THR A 136 -41.60 -18.70 1.50
C THR A 136 -41.35 -19.81 0.50
N THR A 137 -41.78 -21.02 0.82
CA THR A 137 -41.62 -22.18 -0.06
C THR A 137 -42.88 -23.02 -0.10
N SER A 138 -43.17 -23.56 -1.28
CA SER A 138 -44.18 -24.59 -1.49
C SER A 138 -43.47 -25.92 -1.69
N GLY A 139 -43.71 -26.88 -0.81
CA GLY A 139 -43.06 -28.18 -0.87
C GLY A 139 -43.84 -29.21 -1.68
N THR A 140 -43.13 -30.22 -2.16
CA THR A 140 -43.68 -31.44 -2.75
C THR A 140 -43.85 -32.50 -1.66
N PHE A 141 -44.97 -33.22 -1.65
CA PHE A 141 -45.28 -34.21 -0.62
C PHE A 141 -44.43 -35.49 -0.80
N TYR A 142 -43.92 -36.01 0.32
CA TYR A 142 -43.20 -37.26 0.45
C TYR A 142 -43.77 -38.06 1.63
N ASP A 143 -44.03 -39.34 1.39
CA ASP A 143 -44.50 -40.34 2.35
C ASP A 143 -43.36 -41.26 2.83
N GLY A 144 -42.10 -40.87 2.61
CA GLY A 144 -40.94 -41.67 2.96
C GLY A 144 -39.60 -41.00 2.68
N TYR A 145 -38.50 -41.65 3.06
CA TYR A 145 -37.13 -41.22 2.78
C TYR A 145 -36.51 -42.07 1.67
N GLY A 146 -35.90 -41.44 0.68
CA GLY A 146 -35.47 -42.08 -0.56
C GLY A 146 -36.37 -41.68 -1.74
N SER A 147 -36.14 -42.28 -2.90
CA SER A 147 -36.91 -41.99 -4.12
C SER A 147 -37.06 -43.23 -4.99
N ILE A 148 -38.27 -43.41 -5.51
CA ILE A 148 -38.61 -44.38 -6.55
C ILE A 148 -38.92 -43.70 -7.90
N LYS A 149 -38.67 -42.39 -7.99
CA LYS A 149 -39.06 -41.59 -9.16
C LYS A 149 -38.14 -41.95 -10.34
N ILE A 150 -38.68 -42.71 -11.28
CA ILE A 150 -38.03 -42.98 -12.57
C ILE A 150 -38.27 -41.75 -13.45
N LEU A 151 -37.22 -41.00 -13.80
CA LEU A 151 -37.35 -39.96 -14.84
C LEU A 151 -37.66 -40.65 -16.17
N ASN A 152 -38.69 -40.18 -16.87
CA ASN A 152 -39.02 -40.63 -18.23
C ASN A 152 -37.75 -40.56 -19.09
N ASN A 153 -37.37 -41.68 -19.71
CA ASN A 153 -36.17 -41.88 -20.58
C ASN A 153 -34.84 -42.24 -19.90
N SER A 154 -34.80 -42.44 -18.59
CA SER A 154 -33.59 -42.99 -17.94
C SER A 154 -33.41 -44.48 -18.19
N LEU A 155 -32.17 -44.91 -18.43
CA LEU A 155 -31.82 -46.32 -18.49
C LEU A 155 -31.67 -46.86 -17.06
N LEU A 156 -32.47 -47.86 -16.71
CA LEU A 156 -32.30 -48.59 -15.46
C LEU A 156 -31.03 -49.44 -15.55
N HIS A 157 -30.11 -49.23 -14.62
CA HIS A 157 -28.86 -49.99 -14.57
C HIS A 157 -29.00 -51.18 -13.63
N ARG A 158 -28.54 -52.35 -14.09
CA ARG A 158 -28.35 -53.51 -13.22
C ARG A 158 -27.03 -53.33 -12.46
N PRO A 159 -27.05 -53.26 -11.12
CA PRO A 159 -25.83 -53.10 -10.35
C PRO A 159 -24.94 -54.35 -10.52
N ASN A 160 -23.71 -54.16 -11.03
CA ASN A 160 -22.69 -55.21 -11.14
C ASN A 160 -22.19 -55.59 -9.73
N THR A 161 -22.88 -56.51 -9.08
CA THR A 161 -22.68 -56.79 -7.65
C THR A 161 -22.68 -58.29 -7.38
N THR A 162 -21.71 -58.75 -6.61
CA THR A 162 -21.67 -60.09 -6.04
C THR A 162 -22.78 -60.28 -5.01
N LEU A 163 -23.16 -61.53 -4.76
CA LEU A 163 -23.96 -61.89 -3.57
C LEU A 163 -23.17 -61.42 -2.32
N THR A 164 -23.86 -61.04 -1.24
CA THR A 164 -23.30 -60.52 0.03
C THR A 164 -22.73 -59.09 0.02
N ASN A 165 -22.87 -58.33 -1.06
CA ASN A 165 -22.51 -56.91 -1.01
C ASN A 165 -23.55 -56.10 -0.24
N HIS A 166 -23.07 -55.17 0.59
CA HIS A 166 -23.88 -54.34 1.46
C HIS A 166 -23.81 -52.89 1.01
N PHE A 167 -24.95 -52.25 0.71
CA PHE A 167 -25.01 -50.91 0.14
C PHE A 167 -25.71 -49.94 1.07
N LEU A 168 -25.06 -48.82 1.37
CA LEU A 168 -25.62 -47.72 2.14
C LEU A 168 -26.37 -46.76 1.22
N LEU A 169 -27.62 -46.45 1.58
CA LEU A 169 -28.51 -45.64 0.76
C LEU A 169 -28.58 -44.21 1.28
N SER A 170 -27.85 -43.29 0.68
CA SER A 170 -27.64 -41.92 1.18
C SER A 170 -28.94 -41.10 1.26
N ASP A 171 -29.84 -41.29 0.29
CA ASP A 171 -31.14 -40.60 0.22
C ASP A 171 -32.14 -41.09 1.29
N THR A 172 -31.83 -42.17 2.00
CA THR A 172 -32.70 -42.73 3.07
C THR A 172 -32.39 -42.20 4.47
N ILE A 173 -31.52 -41.20 4.60
CA ILE A 173 -31.17 -40.62 5.90
C ILE A 173 -32.41 -39.96 6.52
N ILE A 174 -32.79 -40.45 7.69
CA ILE A 174 -33.93 -39.99 8.47
C ILE A 174 -33.65 -38.60 9.04
N LYS A 175 -34.58 -37.66 8.79
CA LYS A 175 -34.42 -36.23 9.14
C LYS A 175 -35.15 -35.84 10.41
N PHE A 176 -36.25 -36.51 10.72
CA PHE A 176 -37.05 -36.30 11.92
C PHE A 176 -37.60 -37.64 12.43
N GLU A 177 -38.07 -37.65 13.67
CA GLU A 177 -38.65 -38.83 14.28
C GLU A 177 -39.98 -39.19 13.62
N ALA A 178 -40.14 -40.44 13.21
CA ALA A 178 -41.36 -40.96 12.58
C ALA A 178 -41.48 -42.47 12.84
N ASN A 179 -42.59 -43.09 12.46
CA ASN A 179 -42.66 -44.54 12.42
C ASN A 179 -42.38 -45.04 11.00
N LEU A 180 -41.35 -45.86 10.85
CA LEU A 180 -41.09 -46.64 9.64
C LEU A 180 -42.18 -47.71 9.52
N ILE A 181 -42.95 -47.67 8.44
CA ILE A 181 -44.09 -48.58 8.21
C ILE A 181 -43.85 -49.57 7.07
N GLY A 182 -42.79 -49.38 6.27
CA GLY A 182 -42.52 -50.23 5.12
C GLY A 182 -41.42 -49.71 4.21
N TYR A 183 -41.35 -50.29 3.01
CA TYR A 183 -40.40 -49.97 1.96
C TYR A 183 -41.07 -50.01 0.59
N GLU A 184 -40.60 -49.15 -0.31
CA GLU A 184 -40.85 -49.24 -1.75
C GLU A 184 -39.53 -49.36 -2.48
N PHE A 185 -39.46 -50.25 -3.46
CA PHE A 185 -38.26 -50.39 -4.30
C PHE A 185 -38.56 -51.05 -5.64
N PHE A 186 -37.72 -50.78 -6.63
CA PHE A 186 -37.80 -51.40 -7.95
C PHE A 186 -36.79 -52.56 -8.05
N ALA A 187 -37.28 -53.79 -8.02
CA ALA A 187 -36.45 -54.98 -8.10
C ALA A 187 -36.31 -55.48 -9.54
N LEU A 188 -35.12 -55.96 -9.90
CA LEU A 188 -34.80 -56.54 -11.20
C LEU A 188 -35.00 -58.06 -11.24
N GLY A 189 -35.25 -58.69 -10.09
CA GLY A 189 -35.41 -60.14 -9.94
C GLY A 189 -36.34 -60.50 -8.79
N SER A 190 -36.50 -61.81 -8.55
CA SER A 190 -37.20 -62.34 -7.38
C SER A 190 -36.22 -62.83 -6.30
N GLY A 191 -36.63 -62.71 -5.05
CA GLY A 191 -35.94 -63.33 -3.91
C GLY A 191 -35.61 -62.37 -2.76
N PRO A 192 -34.98 -62.90 -1.70
CA PRO A 192 -34.74 -62.16 -0.47
C PRO A 192 -33.69 -61.05 -0.60
N ILE A 193 -34.01 -59.90 -0.02
CA ILE A 193 -33.14 -58.75 0.21
C ILE A 193 -33.16 -58.48 1.71
N LEU A 194 -31.99 -58.28 2.32
CA LEU A 194 -31.90 -57.86 3.71
C LEU A 194 -31.81 -56.34 3.76
N ILE A 195 -32.76 -55.71 4.45
CA ILE A 195 -32.76 -54.28 4.70
C ILE A 195 -32.28 -54.07 6.13
N ASN A 196 -31.24 -53.26 6.31
CA ASN A 196 -30.64 -52.97 7.60
C ASN A 196 -30.80 -51.48 7.92
N LEU A 197 -31.27 -51.18 9.13
CA LEU A 197 -31.33 -49.83 9.69
C LEU A 197 -30.12 -49.59 10.58
N TRP A 198 -29.44 -48.48 10.37
CA TRP A 198 -28.24 -48.08 11.10
C TRP A 198 -28.41 -46.74 11.78
N ALA A 199 -27.78 -46.55 12.94
CA ALA A 199 -27.66 -45.26 13.61
C ALA A 199 -26.25 -44.70 13.42
N ILE A 200 -26.16 -43.47 12.92
CA ILE A 200 -24.89 -42.75 12.75
C ILE A 200 -24.72 -41.77 13.92
N TYR A 201 -23.62 -41.91 14.67
CA TYR A 201 -23.37 -41.09 15.87
C TYR A 201 -22.47 -39.86 15.62
N ASN A 202 -21.72 -39.81 14.52
CA ASN A 202 -20.66 -38.82 14.32
C ASN A 202 -21.03 -37.66 13.37
N CYS A 203 -22.32 -37.47 13.04
CA CYS A 203 -22.75 -36.44 12.09
C CYS A 203 -23.35 -35.17 12.73
N ASP A 204 -23.07 -34.88 14.01
CA ASP A 204 -23.76 -33.78 14.70
C ASP A 204 -23.36 -32.36 14.23
N LYS A 205 -22.26 -32.20 13.48
CA LYS A 205 -21.81 -30.89 12.96
C LYS A 205 -22.14 -30.63 11.48
N GLN A 206 -22.41 -31.65 10.69
CA GLN A 206 -22.72 -31.56 9.26
C GLN A 206 -23.78 -32.62 8.91
N SER A 207 -24.65 -32.40 7.92
CA SER A 207 -25.65 -33.43 7.54
C SER A 207 -24.96 -34.79 7.32
N CYS A 208 -25.52 -35.89 7.82
CA CYS A 208 -24.84 -37.20 7.76
C CYS A 208 -24.46 -37.61 6.32
N ALA A 209 -25.19 -37.16 5.31
CA ALA A 209 -24.84 -37.36 3.90
C ALA A 209 -23.50 -36.69 3.52
N SER A 210 -23.27 -35.47 3.99
CA SER A 210 -22.00 -34.72 3.85
C SER A 210 -20.87 -35.45 4.56
N PHE A 211 -21.10 -35.83 5.83
CA PHE A 211 -20.14 -36.59 6.61
C PHE A 211 -19.72 -37.89 5.92
N LEU A 212 -20.67 -38.65 5.35
CA LEU A 212 -20.39 -39.88 4.59
C LEU A 212 -19.69 -39.62 3.25
N SER A 213 -19.84 -38.43 2.67
CA SER A 213 -19.17 -38.06 1.42
C SER A 213 -17.69 -37.69 1.60
N GLU A 214 -17.33 -37.23 2.81
CA GLU A 214 -15.97 -36.85 3.22
C GLU A 214 -15.25 -38.00 3.94
N SER A 215 -15.95 -38.74 4.80
CA SER A 215 -15.41 -39.89 5.53
C SER A 215 -15.49 -41.16 4.68
N LEU A 216 -14.33 -41.74 4.38
CA LEU A 216 -14.27 -43.10 3.82
C LEU A 216 -14.61 -44.18 4.87
N TYR A 217 -14.76 -43.84 6.15
CA TYR A 217 -15.04 -44.80 7.23
C TYR A 217 -16.51 -44.76 7.66
N PHE A 218 -17.14 -45.93 7.70
CA PHE A 218 -18.52 -46.14 8.16
C PHE A 218 -18.52 -46.56 9.63
N ASN A 219 -18.85 -45.61 10.51
CA ASN A 219 -19.04 -45.87 11.95
C ASN A 219 -20.52 -45.72 12.31
N ALA A 220 -21.24 -46.84 12.34
CA ALA A 220 -22.65 -46.87 12.67
C ALA A 220 -23.01 -48.14 13.46
N SER A 221 -24.02 -48.07 14.32
CA SER A 221 -24.57 -49.25 14.99
C SER A 221 -25.77 -49.78 14.21
N LYS A 222 -25.84 -51.09 14.06
CA LYS A 222 -27.00 -51.75 13.47
C LYS A 222 -28.13 -51.76 14.49
N ILE A 223 -29.27 -51.19 14.14
CA ILE A 223 -30.44 -51.10 15.01
C ILE A 223 -31.39 -52.27 14.76
N MET A 224 -31.71 -52.53 13.48
CA MET A 224 -32.71 -53.53 13.11
C MET A 224 -32.46 -54.07 11.69
N SER A 225 -33.00 -55.26 11.42
CA SER A 225 -32.99 -55.89 10.09
C SER A 225 -34.35 -56.45 9.72
N TRP A 226 -34.66 -56.39 8.43
CA TRP A 226 -35.83 -57.04 7.85
C TRP A 226 -35.43 -57.82 6.61
N LEU A 227 -35.88 -59.07 6.55
CA LEU A 227 -35.73 -59.93 5.39
C LEU A 227 -36.98 -59.80 4.53
N VAL A 228 -36.86 -59.23 3.34
CA VAL A 228 -37.99 -59.00 2.44
C VAL A 228 -37.79 -59.71 1.11
N ASN A 229 -38.84 -60.40 0.66
CA ASN A 229 -38.84 -61.07 -0.63
C ASN A 229 -39.35 -60.11 -1.71
N GLY A 230 -38.44 -59.60 -2.53
CA GLY A 230 -38.80 -58.81 -3.70
C GLY A 230 -39.32 -59.68 -4.85
N LYS A 231 -40.24 -59.13 -5.63
CA LYS A 231 -40.68 -59.65 -6.94
C LYS A 231 -40.17 -58.70 -8.04
N PRO A 232 -39.89 -59.16 -9.27
CA PRO A 232 -39.47 -58.27 -10.34
C PRO A 232 -40.47 -57.13 -10.55
N GLY A 233 -39.97 -55.90 -10.75
CA GLY A 233 -40.74 -54.67 -10.88
C GLY A 233 -40.88 -53.89 -9.58
N PHE A 234 -41.96 -53.12 -9.47
CA PHE A 234 -42.24 -52.28 -8.31
C PHE A 234 -42.72 -53.12 -7.13
N ASN A 235 -42.08 -52.95 -5.96
CA ASN A 235 -42.46 -53.58 -4.71
C ASN A 235 -42.86 -52.52 -3.71
N LYS A 236 -43.94 -52.77 -2.98
CA LYS A 236 -44.35 -52.03 -1.80
C LYS A 236 -44.61 -53.03 -0.70
N ILE A 237 -43.78 -53.01 0.34
CA ILE A 237 -43.79 -53.99 1.42
C ILE A 237 -43.97 -53.25 2.73
N PHE A 238 -44.99 -53.62 3.49
CA PHE A 238 -45.22 -53.05 4.82
C PHE A 238 -44.59 -53.92 5.90
N LEU A 239 -44.13 -53.28 6.96
CA LEU A 239 -43.63 -53.95 8.15
C LEU A 239 -44.79 -54.52 8.96
N ASP A 240 -44.60 -55.66 9.60
CA ASP A 240 -45.61 -56.25 10.50
C ASP A 240 -45.99 -55.28 11.63
N PHE A 241 -45.03 -54.44 12.06
CA PHE A 241 -45.22 -53.41 13.07
C PHE A 241 -44.49 -52.13 12.66
N PRO A 242 -45.09 -50.94 12.88
CA PRO A 242 -44.38 -49.68 12.75
C PRO A 242 -43.16 -49.66 13.69
N PHE A 243 -42.01 -49.24 13.17
CA PHE A 243 -40.77 -49.11 13.94
C PHE A 243 -40.39 -47.65 14.11
N LYS A 244 -40.23 -47.20 15.36
CA LYS A 244 -39.85 -45.82 15.66
C LYS A 244 -38.42 -45.55 15.18
N ILE A 245 -38.29 -44.67 14.20
CA ILE A 245 -37.00 -44.20 13.67
C ILE A 245 -36.74 -42.79 14.17
N VAL A 246 -35.48 -42.49 14.49
CA VAL A 246 -35.05 -41.16 14.93
C VAL A 246 -34.10 -40.55 13.90
N LYS A 247 -33.85 -39.24 14.05
CA LYS A 247 -32.90 -38.49 13.21
C LYS A 247 -31.54 -39.20 13.14
N ASN A 248 -30.86 -39.08 11.99
CA ASN A 248 -29.55 -39.67 11.69
C ASN A 248 -29.54 -41.20 11.50
N PHE A 249 -30.71 -41.84 11.52
CA PHE A 249 -30.81 -43.21 11.05
C PHE A 249 -30.68 -43.28 9.52
N ILE A 250 -30.19 -44.41 8.99
CA ILE A 250 -30.00 -44.62 7.56
C ILE A 250 -30.29 -46.07 7.19
N ILE A 251 -30.79 -46.29 5.98
CA ILE A 251 -31.02 -47.63 5.43
C ILE A 251 -29.81 -48.09 4.62
N SER A 252 -29.58 -49.39 4.68
CA SER A 252 -28.70 -50.09 3.76
C SER A 252 -29.35 -51.40 3.33
N ILE A 253 -28.91 -51.94 2.20
CA ILE A 253 -29.45 -53.14 1.59
C ILE A 253 -28.33 -54.16 1.36
N GLU A 254 -28.60 -55.42 1.63
CA GLU A 254 -27.72 -56.54 1.35
C GLU A 254 -28.45 -57.56 0.49
N PHE A 255 -27.83 -57.94 -0.63
CA PHE A 255 -28.42 -58.90 -1.56
C PHE A 255 -28.03 -60.34 -1.18
N ILE A 256 -29.00 -61.09 -0.64
CA ILE A 256 -28.81 -62.50 -0.24
C ILE A 256 -29.05 -63.45 -1.42
N SER A 257 -29.89 -63.05 -2.39
CA SER A 257 -30.15 -63.83 -3.61
C SER A 257 -29.76 -63.08 -4.89
N SER A 258 -30.06 -63.68 -6.05
CA SER A 258 -29.91 -63.05 -7.36
C SER A 258 -30.80 -61.82 -7.56
N ASN A 259 -31.70 -61.52 -6.61
CA ASN A 259 -32.48 -60.29 -6.62
C ASN A 259 -31.59 -59.06 -6.46
N LYS A 260 -31.88 -58.00 -7.21
CA LYS A 260 -31.15 -56.73 -7.22
C LYS A 260 -32.14 -55.59 -7.28
N ILE A 261 -31.84 -54.47 -6.62
CA ILE A 261 -32.59 -53.22 -6.79
C ILE A 261 -31.98 -52.44 -7.95
N ALA A 262 -32.81 -51.86 -8.80
CA ALA A 262 -32.35 -51.07 -9.94
C ALA A 262 -31.61 -49.81 -9.49
N LEU A 263 -30.55 -49.47 -10.22
CA LEU A 263 -29.86 -48.20 -10.12
C LEU A 263 -30.39 -47.21 -11.15
N PHE A 264 -30.41 -45.94 -10.79
CA PHE A 264 -30.79 -44.83 -11.64
C PHE A 264 -29.74 -43.73 -11.53
N ASP A 265 -29.32 -43.19 -12.68
CA ASP A 265 -28.41 -42.06 -12.75
C ASP A 265 -29.20 -40.75 -12.67
N ASP A 266 -29.09 -40.06 -11.54
CA ASP A 266 -29.74 -38.78 -11.29
C ASP A 266 -28.71 -37.65 -11.45
N PRO A 267 -28.84 -36.78 -12.47
CA PRO A 267 -27.89 -35.68 -12.68
C PRO A 267 -27.92 -34.66 -11.53
N ASP A 268 -29.03 -34.59 -10.79
CA ASP A 268 -29.22 -33.65 -9.68
C ASP A 268 -28.86 -34.28 -8.32
N LEU A 269 -28.28 -35.50 -8.33
CA LEU A 269 -27.90 -36.19 -7.11
C LEU A 269 -26.72 -35.50 -6.42
N ILE A 270 -26.96 -35.03 -5.19
CA ILE A 270 -25.90 -34.44 -4.37
C ILE A 270 -25.03 -35.52 -3.72
N PHE A 271 -25.62 -36.67 -3.36
CA PHE A 271 -24.91 -37.75 -2.64
C PHE A 271 -25.15 -39.11 -3.31
N PRO A 272 -24.12 -39.78 -3.86
CA PRO A 272 -24.28 -41.12 -4.39
C PRO A 272 -24.56 -42.14 -3.27
N ASP A 273 -25.00 -43.33 -3.65
CA ASP A 273 -25.03 -44.48 -2.75
C ASP A 273 -23.64 -45.12 -2.63
N TYR A 274 -23.42 -45.87 -1.55
CA TYR A 274 -22.09 -46.42 -1.24
C TYR A 274 -22.14 -47.94 -1.09
N LEU A 275 -21.10 -48.63 -1.55
CA LEU A 275 -20.79 -49.99 -1.14
C LEU A 275 -20.05 -49.97 0.20
N ILE A 276 -20.58 -50.64 1.20
CA ILE A 276 -19.93 -50.90 2.48
C ILE A 276 -19.02 -52.11 2.29
N ASN A 277 -17.71 -51.87 2.30
CA ASN A 277 -16.69 -52.91 2.30
C ASN A 277 -16.00 -52.94 3.66
N LYS A 278 -16.40 -53.89 4.52
CA LYS A 278 -16.06 -53.90 5.95
C LYS A 278 -16.57 -52.62 6.63
N ASN A 279 -15.66 -51.71 7.00
CA ASN A 279 -16.00 -50.41 7.56
C ASN A 279 -15.66 -49.26 6.61
N TYR A 280 -15.38 -49.54 5.33
CA TYR A 280 -15.07 -48.50 4.34
C TYR A 280 -16.23 -48.29 3.37
N LEU A 281 -16.45 -47.04 2.99
CA LEU A 281 -17.43 -46.64 1.99
C LEU A 281 -16.76 -46.45 0.64
N ILE A 282 -17.23 -47.21 -0.35
CA ILE A 282 -16.82 -47.08 -1.75
C ILE A 282 -17.99 -46.44 -2.49
N LYS A 283 -17.80 -45.23 -3.01
CA LYS A 283 -18.83 -44.54 -3.82
C LYS A 283 -19.20 -45.42 -5.01
N LEU A 284 -20.49 -45.69 -5.18
CA LEU A 284 -21.01 -46.08 -6.49
C LEU A 284 -20.84 -44.87 -7.42
N ASN A 285 -20.83 -45.09 -8.74
CA ASN A 285 -20.64 -44.03 -9.75
C ASN A 285 -21.34 -42.73 -9.30
N ASN A 286 -20.69 -41.56 -9.41
CA ASN A 286 -21.07 -40.30 -8.73
C ASN A 286 -22.53 -39.82 -8.96
N ARG A 287 -23.29 -40.46 -9.85
CA ARG A 287 -24.68 -40.15 -10.19
C ARG A 287 -25.67 -41.27 -9.91
N ALA A 288 -25.19 -42.47 -9.56
CA ALA A 288 -26.03 -43.64 -9.40
C ALA A 288 -26.62 -43.73 -7.97
N LYS A 289 -27.93 -43.94 -7.89
CA LYS A 289 -28.64 -44.31 -6.65
C LYS A 289 -29.58 -45.48 -6.86
N PHE A 290 -29.87 -46.22 -5.80
CA PHE A 290 -30.87 -47.26 -5.81
C PHE A 290 -32.28 -46.66 -5.80
N LEU A 291 -33.17 -47.24 -6.62
CA LEU A 291 -34.60 -46.93 -6.58
C LEU A 291 -35.24 -47.58 -5.34
N PHE A 292 -35.09 -46.90 -4.21
CA PHE A 292 -35.52 -47.36 -2.89
C PHE A 292 -36.06 -46.19 -2.08
N LYS A 293 -37.14 -46.44 -1.33
CA LYS A 293 -37.79 -45.50 -0.41
C LYS A 293 -38.23 -46.23 0.86
N ALA A 294 -37.87 -45.70 2.02
CA ALA A 294 -38.36 -46.13 3.32
C ALA A 294 -39.65 -45.37 3.66
N LEU A 295 -40.77 -46.08 3.80
CA LEU A 295 -42.10 -45.49 4.04
C LEU A 295 -42.29 -45.10 5.50
N ILE A 296 -42.87 -43.93 5.74
CA ILE A 296 -43.22 -43.44 7.07
C ILE A 296 -44.72 -43.18 7.21
N ASP A 297 -45.21 -43.12 8.43
CA ASP A 297 -46.62 -42.90 8.76
C ASP A 297 -47.09 -41.44 8.62
N SER A 298 -46.21 -40.46 8.83
CA SER A 298 -46.61 -39.05 8.97
C SER A 298 -46.47 -38.19 7.70
N GLY A 299 -45.78 -38.67 6.66
CA GLY A 299 -45.42 -37.86 5.48
C GLY A 299 -44.75 -36.51 5.82
N TYR A 300 -44.36 -35.76 4.79
CA TYR A 300 -43.80 -34.41 4.89
C TYR A 300 -43.78 -33.74 3.53
N TYR A 301 -43.42 -32.46 3.50
CA TYR A 301 -43.18 -31.69 2.29
C TYR A 301 -41.70 -31.29 2.22
N ILE A 302 -41.13 -31.34 1.02
CA ILE A 302 -39.77 -30.85 0.74
C ILE A 302 -39.88 -29.65 -0.21
N GLY A 303 -39.32 -28.50 0.17
CA GLY A 303 -39.17 -27.35 -0.68
C GLY A 303 -37.70 -26.98 -0.86
N THR A 304 -37.32 -26.55 -2.06
CA THR A 304 -36.02 -25.91 -2.32
C THR A 304 -36.21 -24.42 -2.54
N VAL A 305 -35.29 -23.60 -2.03
CA VAL A 305 -35.32 -22.15 -2.19
C VAL A 305 -33.91 -21.65 -2.48
N ASP A 306 -33.74 -21.02 -3.63
CA ASP A 306 -32.53 -20.26 -3.95
C ASP A 306 -32.71 -18.81 -3.50
N PHE A 307 -31.70 -18.25 -2.83
CA PHE A 307 -31.71 -16.87 -2.38
C PHE A 307 -30.32 -16.25 -2.49
N THR A 308 -30.28 -14.92 -2.62
CA THR A 308 -29.03 -14.16 -2.68
C THR A 308 -29.03 -13.11 -1.57
N LEU A 309 -27.96 -13.08 -0.79
CA LEU A 309 -27.73 -12.09 0.26
C LEU A 309 -26.67 -11.10 -0.20
N LYS A 310 -26.95 -9.80 -0.10
CA LYS A 310 -25.97 -8.74 -0.41
C LYS A 310 -25.51 -8.11 0.89
N TYR A 311 -24.20 -8.08 1.10
CA TYR A 311 -23.59 -7.47 2.28
C TYR A 311 -22.86 -6.18 1.93
N GLU A 312 -22.81 -5.25 2.88
CA GLU A 312 -22.12 -3.97 2.68
C GLU A 312 -20.60 -4.08 2.91
N TYR A 313 -20.17 -5.07 3.71
CA TYR A 313 -18.78 -5.23 4.15
C TYR A 313 -18.29 -6.67 3.99
N ILE A 314 -16.97 -6.81 3.88
CA ILE A 314 -16.25 -8.09 3.93
C ILE A 314 -16.34 -8.63 5.35
N GLY A 315 -16.52 -9.94 5.51
CA GLY A 315 -16.52 -10.54 6.84
C GLY A 315 -17.04 -11.97 6.84
N THR A 316 -16.94 -12.62 8.00
CA THR A 316 -17.59 -13.91 8.23
C THR A 316 -18.94 -13.67 8.89
N TYR A 317 -19.99 -14.03 8.17
CA TYR A 317 -21.38 -13.89 8.61
C TYR A 317 -21.90 -15.22 9.11
N THR A 318 -22.66 -15.13 10.21
CA THR A 318 -23.38 -16.26 10.78
C THR A 318 -24.80 -16.24 10.26
N ILE A 319 -25.06 -17.04 9.23
CA ILE A 319 -26.39 -17.15 8.63
C ILE A 319 -27.15 -18.25 9.39
N SER A 320 -28.42 -18.05 9.67
CA SER A 320 -29.28 -19.11 10.21
C SER A 320 -30.65 -19.15 9.57
N ILE A 321 -31.17 -20.37 9.39
CA ILE A 321 -32.57 -20.63 9.00
C ILE A 321 -33.15 -21.58 10.05
N GLY A 322 -34.10 -21.11 10.83
CA GLY A 322 -34.63 -21.87 11.96
C GLY A 322 -33.52 -22.20 12.97
N SER A 323 -33.30 -23.49 13.23
CA SER A 323 -32.26 -23.98 14.15
C SER A 323 -30.91 -24.23 13.49
N THR A 324 -30.83 -24.21 12.16
CA THR A 324 -29.59 -24.47 11.42
C THR A 324 -28.79 -23.18 11.25
N GLN A 325 -27.55 -23.18 11.73
CA GLN A 325 -26.62 -22.06 11.63
C GLN A 325 -25.36 -22.47 10.88
N ARG A 326 -24.86 -21.59 10.00
CA ARG A 326 -23.62 -21.80 9.25
C ARG A 326 -22.84 -20.49 9.11
N PHE A 327 -21.51 -20.63 9.04
CA PHE A 327 -20.60 -19.52 8.84
C PHE A 327 -20.24 -19.42 7.38
N TYR A 328 -20.34 -18.22 6.82
CA TYR A 328 -19.99 -17.94 5.43
C TYR A 328 -19.18 -16.67 5.37
N THR A 329 -18.13 -16.67 4.57
CA THR A 329 -17.29 -15.50 4.39
C THR A 329 -17.71 -14.77 3.13
N VAL A 330 -17.93 -13.48 3.23
CA VAL A 330 -18.06 -12.57 2.10
C VAL A 330 -16.68 -11.96 1.88
N SER A 331 -16.12 -12.18 0.69
CA SER A 331 -14.86 -11.58 0.25
C SER A 331 -15.12 -10.35 -0.63
N ASN A 332 -14.18 -9.43 -0.63
CA ASN A 332 -14.11 -8.39 -1.66
C ASN A 332 -12.63 -8.20 -2.00
N ASN A 333 -12.09 -9.17 -2.73
CA ASN A 333 -10.72 -9.11 -3.19
C ASN A 333 -10.58 -7.94 -4.14
N LYS A 334 -9.65 -7.05 -3.81
CA LYS A 334 -9.31 -5.88 -4.60
C LYS A 334 -7.81 -5.85 -4.86
N ASN A 335 -7.41 -5.23 -5.96
CA ASN A 335 -6.04 -4.93 -6.28
C ASN A 335 -5.94 -3.62 -7.07
N MET A 336 -4.81 -2.93 -6.96
CA MET A 336 -4.50 -1.76 -7.76
C MET A 336 -3.10 -1.85 -8.32
N GLU A 337 -2.92 -1.36 -9.55
CA GLU A 337 -1.61 -1.22 -10.17
C GLU A 337 -1.49 0.13 -10.85
N LEU A 338 -0.46 0.87 -10.48
CA LEU A 338 -0.12 2.14 -11.11
C LEU A 338 0.91 1.89 -12.21
N ILE A 339 0.58 2.28 -13.44
CA ILE A 339 1.46 2.22 -14.60
C ILE A 339 1.66 3.63 -15.13
N CYS A 340 2.89 4.13 -15.15
CA CYS A 340 3.21 5.46 -15.66
C CYS A 340 4.06 5.34 -16.93
N PRO A 341 3.44 5.22 -18.12
CA PRO A 341 4.18 5.09 -19.37
C PRO A 341 4.92 6.38 -19.76
N TYR A 342 4.45 7.54 -19.30
CA TYR A 342 5.00 8.83 -19.68
C TYR A 342 5.16 9.74 -18.46
N VAL A 343 6.38 10.25 -18.28
CA VAL A 343 6.69 11.35 -17.37
C VAL A 343 7.61 12.26 -18.17
N VAL A 344 7.10 13.39 -18.66
CA VAL A 344 7.92 14.34 -19.41
C VAL A 344 7.69 15.73 -18.87
N ASP A 345 8.80 16.42 -18.64
CA ASP A 345 8.86 17.72 -17.99
C ASP A 345 8.08 17.74 -16.67
N LEU A 346 6.87 18.28 -16.69
CA LEU A 346 6.01 18.44 -15.52
C LEU A 346 4.73 17.61 -15.61
N ASP A 347 4.52 16.94 -16.74
CA ASP A 347 3.31 16.17 -17.00
C ASP A 347 3.54 14.70 -16.67
N LEU A 348 2.66 14.18 -15.82
CA LEU A 348 2.58 12.80 -15.41
C LEU A 348 1.33 12.19 -16.04
N ASP A 349 1.52 11.26 -16.98
CA ASP A 349 0.44 10.44 -17.51
C ASP A 349 0.60 9.01 -17.00
N CYS A 350 -0.24 8.65 -16.05
CA CYS A 350 -0.33 7.29 -15.52
C CYS A 350 -1.71 6.68 -15.78
N TYR A 351 -1.79 5.37 -15.60
CA TYR A 351 -3.02 4.60 -15.56
C TYR A 351 -3.05 3.83 -14.26
N LEU A 352 -4.14 3.94 -13.52
CA LEU A 352 -4.43 3.11 -12.38
C LEU A 352 -5.35 1.99 -12.82
N ILE A 353 -4.82 0.77 -12.88
CA ILE A 353 -5.62 -0.44 -13.08
C ILE A 353 -6.24 -0.81 -11.74
N VAL A 354 -7.56 -0.91 -11.70
CA VAL A 354 -8.32 -1.38 -10.53
C VAL A 354 -8.94 -2.72 -10.87
N LEU A 355 -8.60 -3.74 -10.08
CA LEU A 355 -9.26 -5.04 -10.12
C LEU A 355 -10.07 -5.19 -8.84
N SER A 356 -11.36 -5.50 -8.96
CA SER A 356 -12.23 -5.60 -7.78
C SER A 356 -13.33 -6.62 -7.97
N GLN A 357 -13.71 -7.31 -6.89
CA GLN A 357 -14.92 -8.14 -6.90
C GLN A 357 -16.21 -7.30 -6.89
N THR A 358 -16.14 -5.97 -6.69
CA THR A 358 -17.27 -5.04 -6.83
C THR A 358 -17.11 -4.16 -8.07
N SER A 359 -18.21 -3.94 -8.80
CA SER A 359 -18.23 -3.11 -10.02
C SER A 359 -17.94 -1.62 -9.76
N GLU A 360 -18.31 -1.13 -8.58
CA GLU A 360 -18.10 0.25 -8.16
C GLU A 360 -17.09 0.31 -7.02
N ASN A 361 -16.09 1.20 -7.15
CA ASN A 361 -15.09 1.47 -6.13
C ASN A 361 -14.80 2.97 -6.07
N THR A 362 -14.21 3.42 -4.97
CA THR A 362 -13.70 4.80 -4.85
C THR A 362 -12.20 4.76 -4.57
N VAL A 363 -11.45 5.59 -5.28
CA VAL A 363 -10.00 5.73 -5.16
C VAL A 363 -9.72 7.13 -4.65
N LEU A 364 -8.94 7.24 -3.59
CA LEU A 364 -8.43 8.50 -3.08
C LEU A 364 -6.96 8.63 -3.47
N ILE A 365 -6.60 9.74 -4.10
CA ILE A 365 -5.25 10.03 -4.58
C ILE A 365 -4.78 11.32 -3.91
N ASP A 366 -3.61 11.28 -3.28
CA ASP A 366 -2.83 12.45 -2.86
C ASP A 366 -1.65 12.54 -3.82
N TYR A 367 -1.58 13.59 -4.64
CA TYR A 367 -0.53 13.73 -5.64
C TYR A 367 0.82 14.14 -5.04
N GLY A 368 0.90 14.42 -3.73
CA GLY A 368 2.11 14.89 -3.06
C GLY A 368 2.39 16.38 -3.29
N ASN A 369 1.44 17.11 -3.89
CA ASN A 369 1.49 18.56 -4.12
C ASN A 369 0.37 19.32 -3.38
N CYS A 370 -0.18 18.71 -2.31
CA CYS A 370 -1.35 19.19 -1.53
C CYS A 370 -2.70 19.09 -2.22
N GLU A 371 -2.74 18.60 -3.46
CA GLU A 371 -4.01 18.27 -4.09
C GLU A 371 -4.36 16.81 -3.85
N ASN A 372 -5.60 16.63 -3.39
CA ASN A 372 -6.20 15.32 -3.26
C ASN A 372 -7.38 15.23 -4.23
N GLU A 373 -7.57 14.05 -4.81
CA GLU A 373 -8.66 13.75 -5.73
C GLU A 373 -9.36 12.46 -5.30
N THR A 374 -10.69 12.44 -5.37
CA THR A 374 -11.47 11.22 -5.18
C THR A 374 -12.06 10.82 -6.52
N LEU A 375 -11.64 9.67 -7.04
CA LEU A 375 -12.09 9.11 -8.31
C LEU A 375 -13.04 7.96 -8.05
N SER A 376 -14.13 7.88 -8.84
CA SER A 376 -14.98 6.70 -8.87
C SER A 376 -14.52 5.74 -9.97
N SER A 377 -14.28 4.49 -9.60
CA SER A 377 -14.08 3.39 -10.53
C SER A 377 -15.42 2.70 -10.76
N LYS A 378 -15.88 2.62 -12.01
CA LYS A 378 -17.13 1.93 -12.37
C LYS A 378 -16.87 1.09 -13.61
N SER A 379 -16.46 -0.15 -13.38
CA SER A 379 -16.15 -1.08 -14.45
C SER A 379 -17.38 -1.89 -14.84
N GLU A 380 -17.68 -1.92 -16.14
CA GLU A 380 -18.65 -2.84 -16.74
C GLU A 380 -17.99 -4.14 -17.24
N LEU A 381 -16.65 -4.15 -17.37
CA LEU A 381 -15.91 -5.31 -17.86
C LEU A 381 -15.66 -6.31 -16.73
N PHE A 382 -16.35 -7.45 -16.77
CA PHE A 382 -16.12 -8.57 -15.86
C PHE A 382 -15.27 -9.65 -16.53
N LEU A 383 -14.12 -9.95 -15.93
CA LEU A 383 -13.17 -10.94 -16.42
C LEU A 383 -13.14 -12.13 -15.47
N ASN A 384 -13.29 -13.35 -15.98
CA ASN A 384 -13.17 -14.60 -15.22
C ASN A 384 -11.81 -15.28 -15.45
N PHE A 385 -10.79 -14.50 -15.77
CA PHE A 385 -9.44 -14.99 -15.99
C PHE A 385 -8.40 -13.95 -15.61
N PHE A 386 -7.18 -14.40 -15.32
CA PHE A 386 -5.98 -13.55 -15.38
C PHE A 386 -5.25 -13.81 -16.70
N GLY A 387 -4.93 -12.76 -17.43
CA GLY A 387 -4.35 -12.83 -18.78
C GLY A 387 -4.70 -11.59 -19.60
N PRO A 388 -4.22 -11.49 -20.85
CA PRO A 388 -4.56 -10.38 -21.73
C PRO A 388 -6.04 -10.41 -22.13
N VAL A 389 -6.71 -9.26 -22.09
CA VAL A 389 -8.04 -9.09 -22.70
C VAL A 389 -7.88 -9.18 -24.22
N ILE A 390 -8.45 -10.24 -24.81
CA ILE A 390 -8.28 -10.53 -26.24
C ILE A 390 -9.34 -9.76 -27.01
N LEU A 391 -8.93 -8.66 -27.64
CA LEU A 391 -9.77 -7.93 -28.58
C LEU A 391 -9.80 -8.70 -29.91
N THR A 392 -10.98 -8.92 -30.47
CA THR A 392 -11.21 -9.76 -31.67
C THR A 392 -10.56 -9.22 -32.95
N SER A 393 -9.97 -8.03 -32.94
CA SER A 393 -9.38 -7.34 -34.10
C SER A 393 -7.86 -7.53 -34.28
N LEU A 394 -7.23 -8.42 -33.53
CA LEU A 394 -5.77 -8.50 -33.48
C LEU A 394 -5.13 -9.05 -34.76
N LYS A 395 -4.10 -8.35 -35.25
CA LYS A 395 -3.23 -8.80 -36.34
C LYS A 395 -2.11 -9.69 -35.74
N PRO A 396 -2.12 -11.00 -35.99
CA PRO A 396 -1.07 -11.89 -35.52
C PRO A 396 0.27 -11.48 -36.14
N LYS A 397 1.33 -11.40 -35.33
CA LYS A 397 2.69 -11.12 -35.82
C LYS A 397 3.60 -12.31 -35.50
N ASN A 398 4.26 -12.83 -36.53
CA ASN A 398 5.19 -13.93 -36.39
C ASN A 398 6.46 -13.46 -35.68
N ILE A 399 6.68 -13.90 -34.44
CA ILE A 399 8.00 -13.87 -33.83
C ILE A 399 8.87 -14.90 -34.57
N THR A 400 10.08 -14.48 -34.96
CA THR A 400 11.06 -15.27 -35.73
C THR A 400 11.52 -16.55 -35.01
N GLU A 401 11.79 -17.59 -35.80
CA GLU A 401 11.59 -19.03 -35.49
C GLU A 401 12.61 -19.76 -34.58
N ASN A 402 13.44 -19.09 -33.77
CA ASN A 402 14.54 -19.76 -33.03
C ASN A 402 14.33 -19.99 -31.51
N LEU A 403 13.09 -20.08 -31.03
CA LEU A 403 12.77 -20.21 -29.58
C LEU A 403 12.49 -21.65 -29.10
N LYS A 404 13.09 -22.68 -29.72
CA LYS A 404 12.90 -24.07 -29.28
C LYS A 404 13.48 -24.27 -27.87
N GLU A 405 12.68 -24.87 -26.98
CA GLU A 405 13.04 -25.20 -25.59
C GLU A 405 13.31 -24.01 -24.66
N THR A 406 12.68 -22.87 -24.94
CA THR A 406 12.73 -21.71 -24.03
C THR A 406 11.56 -21.70 -23.06
N SER A 407 11.84 -21.30 -21.83
CA SER A 407 10.83 -21.02 -20.80
C SER A 407 10.49 -19.53 -20.84
N PHE A 408 9.21 -19.20 -20.69
CA PHE A 408 8.71 -17.83 -20.67
C PHE A 408 7.94 -17.58 -19.38
N ILE A 409 8.06 -16.39 -18.83
CA ILE A 409 7.25 -15.91 -17.71
C ILE A 409 6.19 -14.96 -18.26
N LEU A 410 4.93 -15.28 -17.98
CA LEU A 410 3.77 -14.57 -18.50
C LEU A 410 3.24 -13.58 -17.47
N ILE A 411 3.77 -12.36 -17.50
CA ILE A 411 3.47 -11.32 -16.49
C ILE A 411 1.99 -10.93 -16.50
N ASN A 412 1.35 -10.97 -17.66
CA ASN A 412 -0.09 -10.70 -17.79
C ASN A 412 -0.96 -11.77 -17.08
N ASN A 413 -0.40 -12.92 -16.70
CA ASN A 413 -1.06 -13.98 -15.92
C ASN A 413 -0.71 -13.91 -14.42
N GLU A 414 -0.19 -12.78 -13.93
CA GLU A 414 0.03 -12.61 -12.49
C GLU A 414 -1.30 -12.59 -11.72
N PHE A 415 -1.39 -13.44 -10.69
CA PHE A 415 -2.57 -13.56 -9.83
C PHE A 415 -2.62 -12.40 -8.85
N LYS A 416 -3.68 -11.59 -8.90
CA LYS A 416 -3.77 -10.37 -8.07
C LYS A 416 -4.33 -10.60 -6.66
N TYR A 417 -4.89 -11.79 -6.43
CA TYR A 417 -5.39 -12.30 -5.15
C TYR A 417 -5.41 -13.83 -5.18
N ASP A 418 -5.53 -14.46 -4.02
CA ASP A 418 -5.68 -15.92 -3.91
C ASP A 418 -6.97 -16.38 -4.60
N THR A 419 -6.89 -17.37 -5.48
CA THR A 419 -8.06 -17.93 -6.18
C THR A 419 -7.79 -19.33 -6.70
N ASN A 420 -8.84 -20.09 -7.01
CA ASN A 420 -8.69 -21.35 -7.73
C ASN A 420 -8.62 -21.13 -9.24
N VAL A 421 -7.74 -21.88 -9.91
CA VAL A 421 -7.67 -21.98 -11.37
C VAL A 421 -8.41 -23.23 -11.82
N TRP A 422 -9.37 -23.06 -12.72
CA TRP A 422 -10.18 -24.14 -13.29
C TRP A 422 -9.69 -24.58 -14.67
N GLY A 423 -8.85 -23.77 -15.33
CA GLY A 423 -8.45 -24.07 -16.68
C GLY A 423 -7.63 -22.97 -17.35
N PHE A 424 -7.45 -23.13 -18.65
CA PHE A 424 -6.75 -22.17 -19.51
C PHE A 424 -7.51 -21.98 -20.81
N GLU A 425 -7.49 -20.75 -21.30
CA GLU A 425 -7.84 -20.40 -22.67
C GLU A 425 -6.57 -19.95 -23.38
N ILE A 426 -6.19 -20.65 -24.46
CA ILE A 426 -4.90 -20.52 -25.14
C ILE A 426 -5.13 -20.38 -26.63
N TYR A 427 -4.57 -19.34 -27.23
CA TYR A 427 -4.61 -19.14 -28.68
C TYR A 427 -3.30 -19.61 -29.28
N ALA A 428 -3.35 -20.69 -30.06
CA ALA A 428 -2.18 -21.29 -30.67
C ALA A 428 -2.10 -20.97 -32.17
N GLU A 429 -0.91 -20.61 -32.63
CA GLU A 429 -0.56 -20.45 -34.04
C GLU A 429 -0.20 -21.80 -34.68
N LYS A 430 0.44 -22.70 -33.93
CA LYS A 430 0.77 -24.06 -34.39
C LYS A 430 0.37 -25.08 -33.32
N PRO A 431 -0.25 -26.22 -33.72
CA PRO A 431 -0.58 -27.29 -32.79
C PRO A 431 0.68 -27.93 -32.22
N GLY A 432 0.57 -28.53 -31.03
CA GLY A 432 1.67 -29.26 -30.39
C GLY A 432 1.69 -29.13 -28.87
N LEU A 433 2.64 -29.82 -28.26
CA LEU A 433 2.79 -29.89 -26.80
C LEU A 433 3.40 -28.60 -26.23
N VAL A 434 2.79 -28.11 -25.15
CA VAL A 434 3.33 -27.06 -24.27
C VAL A 434 3.24 -27.51 -22.81
N TYR A 435 4.11 -26.97 -21.96
CA TYR A 435 4.00 -27.13 -20.51
C TYR A 435 3.70 -25.81 -19.82
N LEU A 436 2.81 -25.86 -18.84
CA LEU A 436 2.44 -24.73 -17.99
C LEU A 436 2.77 -25.02 -16.54
N GLN A 437 3.26 -24.02 -15.81
CA GLN A 437 3.57 -24.16 -14.39
C GLN A 437 3.43 -22.83 -13.65
N PHE A 438 2.87 -22.82 -12.44
CA PHE A 438 2.79 -21.61 -11.63
C PHE A 438 4.04 -21.45 -10.75
N VAL A 439 4.55 -20.22 -10.68
CA VAL A 439 5.72 -19.86 -9.88
C VAL A 439 5.47 -18.60 -9.07
N THR A 440 6.19 -18.45 -7.97
CA THR A 440 6.25 -17.20 -7.19
C THR A 440 7.69 -16.70 -7.09
N PHE A 441 7.83 -15.40 -6.87
CA PHE A 441 9.10 -14.72 -6.63
C PHE A 441 9.13 -14.14 -5.22
N ASN A 442 10.32 -13.96 -4.66
CA ASN A 442 10.44 -13.35 -3.32
C ASN A 442 10.40 -11.82 -3.39
N GLU A 443 10.77 -11.25 -4.53
CA GLU A 443 10.93 -9.81 -4.76
C GLU A 443 9.63 -9.12 -5.19
N CYS A 444 8.68 -9.85 -5.76
CA CYS A 444 7.44 -9.31 -6.32
C CYS A 444 6.22 -10.20 -6.02
N GLY A 445 5.03 -9.74 -6.40
CA GLY A 445 3.77 -10.48 -6.33
C GLY A 445 3.01 -10.32 -5.00
N LYS A 446 3.71 -10.08 -3.89
CA LYS A 446 3.05 -9.79 -2.59
C LYS A 446 2.62 -8.33 -2.49
N LEU A 447 3.61 -7.43 -2.55
CA LEU A 447 3.50 -5.98 -2.39
C LEU A 447 3.61 -5.26 -3.74
N VAL A 448 4.75 -5.45 -4.40
CA VAL A 448 5.07 -4.87 -5.71
C VAL A 448 4.60 -5.86 -6.79
N PRO A 449 3.73 -5.47 -7.73
CA PRO A 449 3.39 -6.32 -8.86
C PRO A 449 4.63 -6.76 -9.63
N CYS A 450 4.67 -8.01 -10.06
CA CYS A 450 5.81 -8.54 -10.83
C CYS A 450 6.02 -7.80 -12.15
N SER A 451 4.94 -7.29 -12.73
CA SER A 451 5.01 -6.39 -13.89
C SER A 451 5.87 -5.15 -13.66
N VAL A 452 5.73 -4.52 -12.49
CA VAL A 452 6.44 -3.29 -12.13
C VAL A 452 7.89 -3.59 -11.74
N TYR A 453 8.11 -4.68 -11.00
CA TYR A 453 9.45 -5.10 -10.60
C TYR A 453 10.33 -5.45 -11.82
N PHE A 454 9.80 -6.23 -12.76
CA PHE A 454 10.57 -6.75 -13.89
C PHE A 454 10.74 -5.77 -15.06
N ASP A 455 9.99 -4.66 -15.09
CA ASP A 455 10.27 -3.58 -16.03
C ASP A 455 11.57 -2.84 -15.67
N LYS A 456 11.94 -2.83 -14.38
CA LYS A 456 13.19 -2.22 -13.88
C LYS A 456 14.32 -3.21 -13.63
N ASN A 457 13.98 -4.44 -13.23
CA ASN A 457 14.96 -5.45 -12.82
C ASN A 457 14.88 -6.68 -13.74
N THR A 458 16.00 -7.09 -14.30
CA THR A 458 16.07 -8.33 -15.11
C THR A 458 16.54 -9.54 -14.31
N THR A 459 16.86 -9.37 -13.03
CA THR A 459 17.41 -10.42 -12.15
C THR A 459 16.51 -10.70 -10.96
N PHE A 460 16.55 -11.93 -10.47
CA PHE A 460 15.83 -12.39 -9.29
C PHE A 460 16.67 -13.43 -8.53
N SER A 461 16.46 -13.54 -7.22
CA SER A 461 17.21 -14.44 -6.32
C SER A 461 16.66 -15.88 -6.39
N SER A 462 15.34 -16.03 -6.29
CA SER A 462 14.67 -17.33 -6.22
C SER A 462 13.37 -17.37 -7.02
N ILE A 463 13.07 -18.55 -7.56
CA ILE A 463 11.80 -18.89 -8.20
C ILE A 463 11.26 -20.12 -7.47
N ASN A 464 10.07 -20.02 -6.92
CA ASN A 464 9.44 -21.11 -6.17
C ASN A 464 8.29 -21.69 -6.99
N TYR A 465 8.41 -22.97 -7.35
CA TYR A 465 7.39 -23.68 -8.10
C TYR A 465 6.28 -24.15 -7.17
N ILE A 466 5.04 -23.80 -7.49
CA ILE A 466 3.87 -24.10 -6.65
C ILE A 466 3.41 -25.55 -6.88
N ASP A 467 3.50 -26.01 -8.13
CA ASP A 467 2.82 -27.20 -8.60
C ASP A 467 3.66 -28.00 -9.60
N GLN A 468 3.19 -29.23 -9.88
CA GLN A 468 3.68 -30.03 -11.01
C GLN A 468 3.28 -29.41 -12.36
N LYS A 469 4.17 -29.56 -13.35
CA LYS A 469 3.96 -29.11 -14.74
C LYS A 469 2.70 -29.71 -15.35
N LEU A 470 1.89 -28.87 -15.97
CA LEU A 470 0.70 -29.24 -16.72
C LEU A 470 1.09 -29.42 -18.19
N SER A 471 0.84 -30.60 -18.73
CA SER A 471 1.12 -30.94 -20.13
C SER A 471 -0.12 -30.77 -20.99
N LEU A 472 -0.12 -29.82 -21.93
CA LEU A 472 -1.27 -29.51 -22.78
C LEU A 472 -0.89 -29.71 -24.26
N ASN A 473 -1.71 -30.47 -24.99
CA ASN A 473 -1.52 -30.69 -26.41
C ASN A 473 -2.44 -29.77 -27.23
N LEU A 474 -1.88 -28.67 -27.73
CA LEU A 474 -2.59 -27.58 -28.41
C LEU A 474 -3.06 -27.99 -29.81
N LYS A 475 -4.25 -27.54 -30.18
CA LYS A 475 -4.75 -27.48 -31.56
C LYS A 475 -4.52 -26.07 -32.12
N ASN A 476 -4.48 -25.93 -33.45
CA ASN A 476 -4.42 -24.62 -34.08
C ASN A 476 -5.68 -23.79 -33.71
N GLY A 477 -5.52 -22.49 -33.42
CA GLY A 477 -6.61 -21.60 -33.00
C GLY A 477 -6.83 -21.53 -31.49
N GLN A 478 -8.07 -21.24 -31.08
CA GLN A 478 -8.46 -21.12 -29.67
C GLN A 478 -8.64 -22.51 -29.03
N ASN A 479 -7.98 -22.72 -27.89
CA ASN A 479 -8.06 -23.94 -27.10
C ASN A 479 -8.58 -23.61 -25.71
N LYS A 480 -9.46 -24.46 -25.17
CA LYS A 480 -9.93 -24.36 -23.80
C LYS A 480 -9.68 -25.68 -23.08
N TYR A 481 -8.91 -25.64 -22.01
CA TYR A 481 -8.59 -26.80 -21.17
C TYR A 481 -9.13 -26.57 -19.77
N PHE A 482 -9.85 -27.55 -19.23
CA PHE A 482 -10.24 -27.55 -17.83
C PHE A 482 -9.36 -28.53 -17.05
N ILE A 483 -8.95 -28.12 -15.85
CA ILE A 483 -8.16 -28.91 -14.93
C ILE A 483 -8.93 -29.08 -13.62
N ASN A 484 -8.50 -30.02 -12.78
CA ASN A 484 -8.97 -30.03 -11.38
C ASN A 484 -8.60 -28.70 -10.74
N ALA A 485 -9.57 -28.05 -10.08
CA ALA A 485 -9.38 -26.74 -9.47
C ALA A 485 -8.13 -26.73 -8.58
N ARG A 486 -7.25 -25.74 -8.79
CA ARG A 486 -6.01 -25.58 -8.01
C ARG A 486 -5.95 -24.22 -7.36
N LYS A 487 -5.72 -24.18 -6.05
CA LYS A 487 -5.57 -22.91 -5.32
C LYS A 487 -4.21 -22.29 -5.64
N ILE A 488 -4.24 -21.11 -6.26
CA ILE A 488 -3.06 -20.34 -6.63
C ILE A 488 -2.98 -19.09 -5.74
N PRO A 489 -1.85 -18.85 -5.06
CA PRO A 489 -1.69 -17.68 -4.21
C PRO A 489 -1.48 -16.39 -5.01
N LYS A 490 -1.81 -15.25 -4.40
CA LYS A 490 -1.48 -13.91 -4.89
C LYS A 490 0.00 -13.80 -5.24
N GLY A 491 0.29 -13.15 -6.37
CA GLY A 491 1.64 -12.91 -6.87
C GLY A 491 2.23 -14.07 -7.66
N ALA A 492 1.53 -15.19 -7.76
CA ALA A 492 1.93 -16.26 -8.65
C ALA A 492 1.87 -15.79 -10.10
N VAL A 493 2.80 -16.28 -10.93
CA VAL A 493 2.89 -15.99 -12.35
C VAL A 493 2.96 -17.31 -13.12
N LEU A 494 2.41 -17.33 -14.34
CA LEU A 494 2.43 -18.51 -15.20
C LEU A 494 3.75 -18.60 -15.97
N VAL A 495 4.39 -19.76 -15.93
CA VAL A 495 5.55 -20.13 -16.75
C VAL A 495 5.07 -21.03 -17.89
N LEU A 496 5.47 -20.68 -19.10
CA LEU A 496 5.23 -21.42 -20.33
C LEU A 496 6.55 -22.03 -20.82
N GLU A 497 6.62 -23.34 -20.99
CA GLU A 497 7.71 -23.99 -21.72
C GLU A 497 7.20 -24.45 -23.08
N ASN A 498 7.75 -23.85 -24.13
CA ASN A 498 7.34 -24.17 -25.48
C ASN A 498 8.22 -25.26 -26.09
N ARG A 499 7.61 -26.39 -26.48
CA ARG A 499 8.31 -27.55 -27.07
C ARG A 499 7.96 -27.72 -28.54
N PHE A 500 6.73 -28.14 -28.81
CA PHE A 500 6.26 -28.44 -30.17
C PHE A 500 5.11 -27.53 -30.61
N GLY A 501 4.35 -26.97 -29.66
CA GLY A 501 3.33 -25.98 -29.96
C GLY A 501 3.91 -24.61 -30.34
N LYS A 502 3.07 -23.70 -30.80
CA LYS A 502 3.41 -22.27 -30.86
C LYS A 502 2.18 -21.48 -30.43
N ILE A 503 2.31 -20.76 -29.32
CA ILE A 503 1.25 -19.89 -28.80
C ILE A 503 1.35 -18.54 -29.50
N LEU A 504 0.20 -17.99 -29.88
CA LEU A 504 0.10 -16.71 -30.54
C LEU A 504 0.51 -15.59 -29.57
N THR A 505 1.24 -14.62 -30.10
CA THR A 505 1.68 -13.44 -29.36
C THR A 505 1.08 -12.17 -29.94
N GLU A 506 0.79 -11.23 -29.06
CA GLU A 506 0.38 -9.88 -29.40
C GLU A 506 1.54 -8.92 -29.12
N GLN A 507 1.77 -7.99 -30.04
CA GLN A 507 2.72 -6.90 -29.86
C GLN A 507 1.92 -5.61 -29.63
N GLY A 508 1.92 -5.12 -28.38
CA GLY A 508 1.39 -3.82 -28.03
C GLY A 508 2.44 -2.73 -28.21
N ASP A 509 1.99 -1.52 -28.54
CA ASP A 509 2.84 -0.32 -28.47
C ASP A 509 3.28 -0.10 -27.02
N ARG A 510 4.43 0.56 -26.80
CA ARG A 510 4.93 0.90 -25.46
C ARG A 510 3.90 1.65 -24.60
N TYR A 511 2.97 2.35 -25.26
CA TYR A 511 1.90 3.12 -24.62
C TYR A 511 0.65 2.29 -24.29
N SER A 512 0.58 1.04 -24.74
CA SER A 512 -0.49 0.14 -24.35
C SER A 512 -0.33 -0.22 -22.86
N ILE A 513 -1.46 -0.36 -22.17
CA ILE A 513 -1.56 -0.76 -20.75
C ILE A 513 -1.12 -2.23 -20.53
N SER A 514 -0.49 -2.84 -21.54
CA SER A 514 -0.07 -4.22 -21.55
C SER A 514 1.38 -4.36 -21.10
N TYR A 515 1.65 -5.40 -20.31
CA TYR A 515 3.01 -5.74 -19.90
C TYR A 515 3.65 -6.69 -20.92
N ALA A 516 4.97 -6.61 -21.07
CA ALA A 516 5.69 -7.62 -21.84
C ALA A 516 5.84 -8.90 -21.04
N ASP A 517 5.87 -10.03 -21.72
CA ASP A 517 6.32 -11.28 -21.15
C ASP A 517 7.85 -11.41 -21.28
N TYR A 518 8.45 -12.36 -20.58
CA TYR A 518 9.91 -12.46 -20.47
C TYR A 518 10.40 -13.86 -20.79
N VAL A 519 11.55 -13.97 -21.45
CA VAL A 519 12.29 -15.22 -21.58
C VAL A 519 13.05 -15.48 -20.29
N LEU A 520 12.83 -16.65 -19.70
CA LEU A 520 13.45 -17.10 -18.47
C LEU A 520 14.76 -17.86 -18.78
N ASN A 521 15.91 -17.28 -18.45
CA ASN A 521 17.21 -17.92 -18.61
C ASN A 521 17.76 -18.39 -17.25
N LEU A 522 17.67 -19.69 -17.00
CA LEU A 522 18.15 -20.35 -15.78
C LEU A 522 19.60 -20.85 -15.86
N ASN A 523 20.25 -20.77 -17.03
CA ASN A 523 21.57 -21.38 -17.26
C ASN A 523 22.74 -20.53 -16.73
N ASN A 524 22.50 -19.26 -16.37
CA ASN A 524 23.51 -18.36 -15.85
C ASN A 524 23.54 -18.38 -14.31
N SER A 525 24.73 -18.24 -13.72
CA SER A 525 24.91 -18.06 -12.27
C SER A 525 24.10 -16.87 -11.71
N ALA A 526 23.90 -15.84 -12.53
CA ALA A 526 22.89 -14.82 -12.33
C ALA A 526 21.64 -15.19 -13.15
N LYS A 527 20.59 -15.69 -12.48
CA LYS A 527 19.29 -15.93 -13.11
C LYS A 527 18.78 -14.62 -13.71
N LYS A 528 18.58 -14.61 -15.03
CA LYS A 528 18.25 -13.40 -15.80
C LYS A 528 17.00 -13.62 -16.62
N MET A 529 16.28 -12.54 -16.84
CA MET A 529 15.12 -12.48 -17.71
C MET A 529 15.38 -11.51 -18.86
N ILE A 530 14.89 -11.87 -20.04
CA ILE A 530 15.02 -11.05 -21.25
C ILE A 530 13.61 -10.65 -21.67
N LYS A 531 13.31 -9.34 -21.67
CA LYS A 531 12.01 -8.81 -22.09
C LYS A 531 11.71 -9.23 -23.53
N LEU A 532 10.51 -9.74 -23.78
CA LEU A 532 10.08 -10.14 -25.11
C LEU A 532 9.57 -8.90 -25.88
N GLY A 533 10.33 -8.50 -26.90
CA GLY A 533 10.09 -7.26 -27.65
C GLY A 533 11.34 -6.37 -27.70
N ASN A 534 11.23 -5.21 -28.34
CA ASN A 534 12.27 -4.17 -28.27
C ASN A 534 11.88 -3.10 -27.23
N TYR A 535 12.74 -2.09 -27.01
CA TYR A 535 12.45 -1.00 -26.07
C TYR A 535 11.16 -0.20 -26.37
N GLN A 536 10.57 -0.36 -27.56
CA GLN A 536 9.38 0.36 -28.02
C GLN A 536 8.11 -0.50 -28.05
N THR A 537 8.19 -1.80 -27.78
CA THR A 537 7.04 -2.71 -27.93
C THR A 537 7.01 -3.75 -26.83
N ASN A 538 5.81 -4.02 -26.32
CA ASN A 538 5.57 -5.07 -25.34
C ASN A 538 4.98 -6.28 -26.06
N THR A 539 5.68 -7.41 -26.02
CA THR A 539 5.15 -8.66 -26.60
C THR A 539 4.62 -9.56 -25.50
N ARG A 540 3.39 -10.07 -25.68
CA ARG A 540 2.74 -10.97 -24.71
C ARG A 540 2.10 -12.18 -25.37
N PHE A 541 2.06 -13.30 -24.67
CA PHE A 541 1.38 -14.52 -25.10
C PHE A 541 -0.11 -14.45 -24.78
N LEU A 542 -0.93 -14.94 -25.71
CA LEU A 542 -2.38 -15.01 -25.56
C LEU A 542 -2.79 -16.27 -24.78
N ILE A 543 -2.52 -16.25 -23.49
CA ILE A 543 -2.95 -17.27 -22.52
C ILE A 543 -3.74 -16.59 -21.39
N ASN A 544 -4.92 -17.11 -21.12
CA ASN A 544 -5.77 -16.71 -20.02
C ASN A 544 -5.89 -17.86 -19.03
N SER A 545 -5.50 -17.63 -17.77
CA SER A 545 -5.75 -18.55 -16.67
C SER A 545 -7.19 -18.36 -16.17
N ILE A 546 -8.07 -19.31 -16.48
CA ILE A 546 -9.49 -19.27 -16.10
C ILE A 546 -9.59 -19.50 -14.61
N ILE A 547 -10.13 -18.51 -13.89
CA ILE A 547 -10.28 -18.55 -12.44
C ILE A 547 -11.73 -18.84 -12.07
N GLU A 548 -11.89 -19.43 -10.90
CA GLU A 548 -13.20 -19.75 -10.33
C GLU A 548 -14.11 -18.53 -10.31
N HIS A 549 -13.59 -17.39 -9.88
CA HIS A 549 -14.37 -16.17 -9.75
C HIS A 549 -13.68 -14.98 -10.37
N GLY A 550 -14.43 -14.33 -11.25
CA GLY A 550 -13.96 -13.15 -11.94
C GLY A 550 -13.88 -11.91 -11.07
N HIS A 551 -13.44 -10.84 -11.71
CA HIS A 551 -13.32 -9.51 -11.17
C HIS A 551 -13.79 -8.50 -12.21
N TYR A 552 -14.20 -7.34 -11.73
CA TYR A 552 -14.31 -6.15 -12.53
C TYR A 552 -12.92 -5.57 -12.78
N TYR A 553 -12.68 -5.15 -14.01
CA TYR A 553 -11.42 -4.58 -14.47
C TYR A 553 -11.66 -3.15 -14.97
N ASP A 554 -11.08 -2.18 -14.27
CA ASP A 554 -11.16 -0.77 -14.63
C ASP A 554 -9.77 -0.18 -14.89
N ILE A 555 -9.70 0.83 -15.74
CA ILE A 555 -8.50 1.59 -16.02
C ILE A 555 -8.85 3.06 -15.84
N ILE A 556 -8.24 3.69 -14.84
CA ILE A 556 -8.46 5.11 -14.55
C ILE A 556 -7.23 5.88 -15.05
N PRO A 557 -7.37 6.75 -16.07
CA PRO A 557 -6.29 7.63 -16.49
C PRO A 557 -6.03 8.68 -15.40
N LEU A 558 -4.76 8.88 -15.07
CA LEU A 558 -4.27 9.84 -14.09
C LEU A 558 -3.33 10.81 -14.82
N ASN A 559 -3.88 11.92 -15.29
CA ASN A 559 -3.13 12.95 -16.00
C ASN A 559 -2.92 14.13 -15.04
N LYS A 560 -1.69 14.32 -14.56
CA LYS A 560 -1.36 15.35 -13.59
C LYS A 560 -0.18 16.19 -14.05
N SER A 561 -0.39 17.51 -14.16
CA SER A 561 0.69 18.46 -14.36
C SER A 561 1.14 19.04 -13.02
N TYR A 562 2.43 18.93 -12.72
CA TYR A 562 3.05 19.47 -11.52
C TYR A 562 3.55 20.90 -11.76
N PRO A 563 3.47 21.80 -10.78
CA PRO A 563 3.84 23.20 -11.02
C PRO A 563 5.35 23.43 -11.13
N ILE A 564 6.17 22.52 -10.59
CA ILE A 564 7.63 22.70 -10.45
C ILE A 564 8.38 21.38 -10.55
N PHE A 565 9.62 21.40 -11.06
CA PHE A 565 10.59 20.29 -10.98
C PHE A 565 10.97 20.02 -9.51
N TYR A 566 10.52 18.89 -8.96
CA TYR A 566 10.77 18.44 -7.59
C TYR A 566 10.50 16.93 -7.47
N THR A 567 10.78 16.37 -6.29
CA THR A 567 10.39 15.00 -5.94
C THR A 567 9.00 14.98 -5.29
N TYR A 568 8.02 14.36 -5.95
CA TYR A 568 6.66 14.19 -5.43
C TYR A 568 6.43 12.77 -4.93
N PHE A 569 5.71 12.65 -3.81
CA PHE A 569 5.28 11.37 -3.25
C PHE A 569 3.77 11.22 -3.40
N THR A 570 3.33 10.58 -4.48
CA THR A 570 1.91 10.32 -4.70
C THR A 570 1.49 9.11 -3.89
N LYS A 571 0.38 9.23 -3.15
CA LYS A 571 -0.23 8.13 -2.40
C LYS A 571 -1.60 7.82 -3.00
N ILE A 572 -1.92 6.54 -3.19
CA ILE A 572 -3.20 6.09 -3.75
C ILE A 572 -3.79 5.06 -2.79
N LYS A 573 -5.05 5.25 -2.41
CA LYS A 573 -5.81 4.37 -1.51
C LYS A 573 -7.14 3.96 -2.16
N LEU A 574 -7.41 2.65 -2.21
CA LEU A 574 -8.69 2.11 -2.66
C LEU A 574 -9.62 1.94 -1.47
N SER A 575 -10.89 2.32 -1.61
CA SER A 575 -11.86 2.18 -0.53
C SER A 575 -12.13 0.73 -0.17
N LYS A 576 -12.27 0.49 1.14
CA LYS A 576 -12.50 -0.83 1.72
C LYS A 576 -11.45 -1.86 1.24
N SER A 577 -10.19 -1.44 1.11
CA SER A 577 -9.04 -2.25 0.69
C SER A 577 -7.84 -2.02 1.61
N LEU A 578 -7.04 -3.06 1.82
CA LEU A 578 -5.76 -2.99 2.54
C LEU A 578 -4.61 -2.45 1.67
N ILE A 579 -4.86 -2.25 0.38
CA ILE A 579 -3.82 -1.92 -0.61
C ILE A 579 -3.69 -0.40 -0.73
N ASN A 580 -2.50 0.09 -0.41
CA ASN A 580 -2.07 1.46 -0.65
C ASN A 580 -0.86 1.44 -1.59
N ILE A 581 -0.76 2.43 -2.48
CA ILE A 581 0.41 2.61 -3.35
C ILE A 581 1.06 3.93 -2.96
N LYS A 582 2.40 3.96 -2.86
CA LYS A 582 3.18 5.20 -2.81
C LYS A 582 4.19 5.22 -3.95
N ALA A 583 4.06 6.22 -4.81
CA ALA A 583 4.95 6.42 -5.93
C ALA A 583 5.83 7.64 -5.67
N ARG A 584 7.10 7.56 -6.06
CA ARG A 584 8.04 8.68 -6.01
C ARG A 584 8.34 9.15 -7.43
N PHE A 585 7.94 10.37 -7.74
CA PHE A 585 8.17 11.00 -9.04
C PHE A 585 9.24 12.07 -8.90
N ASP A 586 10.38 11.90 -9.58
CA ASP A 586 11.43 12.93 -9.64
C ASP A 586 11.26 13.70 -10.97
N MET A 587 10.70 14.91 -10.92
CA MET A 587 10.51 15.75 -12.09
C MET A 587 11.77 16.57 -12.36
N VAL A 588 12.37 16.43 -13.55
CA VAL A 588 13.64 17.12 -13.90
C VAL A 588 13.53 17.72 -15.31
N ASN A 589 14.05 18.94 -15.48
CA ASN A 589 13.94 19.71 -16.72
C ASN A 589 14.58 18.99 -17.94
N GLY A 590 13.82 18.79 -19.02
CA GLY A 590 14.30 18.19 -20.27
C GLY A 590 14.51 16.67 -20.22
N SER A 591 14.44 16.06 -19.04
CA SER A 591 14.43 14.61 -18.86
C SER A 591 13.74 14.28 -17.54
N SER A 592 12.43 14.10 -17.55
CA SER A 592 11.75 13.52 -16.39
C SER A 592 11.96 12.01 -16.42
N ALA A 593 12.48 11.47 -15.33
CA ALA A 593 12.75 10.05 -15.19
C ALA A 593 12.06 9.56 -13.92
N LEU A 594 11.20 8.57 -14.09
CA LEU A 594 10.58 7.87 -12.97
C LEU A 594 11.63 6.99 -12.24
N ASN A 595 12.32 7.56 -11.26
CA ASN A 595 13.42 6.88 -10.57
C ASN A 595 12.98 5.72 -9.65
N GLY A 596 11.72 5.62 -9.19
CA GLY A 596 11.31 4.56 -8.24
C GLY A 596 9.80 4.39 -8.02
N TYR A 597 9.38 3.20 -7.61
CA TYR A 597 8.04 2.92 -7.04
C TYR A 597 8.23 2.30 -5.64
N GLU A 598 7.42 2.66 -4.65
CA GLU A 598 7.45 2.07 -3.30
C GLU A 598 6.04 1.61 -2.86
N TYR A 599 5.72 0.34 -3.06
CA TYR A 599 4.44 -0.23 -2.61
C TYR A 599 4.52 -0.56 -1.12
N PHE A 600 3.53 -0.14 -0.31
CA PHE A 600 3.45 -0.51 1.10
C PHE A 600 2.03 -0.93 1.51
N PHE A 601 1.94 -1.91 2.41
CA PHE A 601 0.68 -2.27 3.07
C PHE A 601 0.55 -1.45 4.34
N LYS A 602 -0.64 -0.89 4.56
CA LYS A 602 -1.05 -0.42 5.88
C LYS A 602 -2.30 -1.22 6.21
N GLU A 603 -2.20 -2.11 7.19
CA GLU A 603 -3.36 -2.86 7.67
C GLU A 603 -4.38 -1.84 8.20
N THR A 604 -5.47 -1.63 7.48
CA THR A 604 -6.65 -0.98 8.06
C THR A 604 -7.33 -2.05 8.91
N GLU A 605 -7.49 -1.80 10.21
CA GLU A 605 -8.20 -2.72 11.11
C GLU A 605 -9.57 -3.10 10.54
N PHE A 606 -9.86 -4.40 10.58
CA PHE A 606 -11.12 -4.97 10.11
C PHE A 606 -12.31 -4.42 10.91
N ILE A 607 -13.46 -4.25 10.26
CA ILE A 607 -14.72 -3.95 10.96
C ILE A 607 -15.13 -5.21 11.73
N ILE A 608 -15.15 -5.11 13.06
CA ILE A 608 -15.62 -6.18 13.94
C ILE A 608 -17.08 -5.89 14.30
N TYR A 609 -18.00 -6.73 13.82
CA TYR A 609 -19.38 -6.73 14.28
C TYR A 609 -19.47 -7.53 15.58
N ASN A 610 -19.71 -6.85 16.70
CA ASN A 610 -19.95 -7.50 17.98
C ASN A 610 -21.46 -7.61 18.23
N HIS A 611 -21.99 -8.82 18.16
CA HIS A 611 -23.35 -9.12 18.62
C HIS A 611 -23.35 -9.15 20.16
N SER A 612 -23.89 -8.10 20.79
CA SER A 612 -24.31 -8.15 22.20
C SER A 612 -25.83 -8.32 22.26
N TYR A 613 -26.30 -9.11 23.24
CA TYR A 613 -27.59 -9.81 23.30
C TYR A 613 -28.89 -9.06 22.94
N ASP A 614 -28.90 -7.73 22.73
CA ASP A 614 -30.08 -6.97 22.25
C ASP A 614 -29.75 -5.73 21.39
N SER A 615 -28.47 -5.47 21.06
CA SER A 615 -28.09 -4.32 20.24
C SER A 615 -27.03 -4.66 19.20
N CYS A 616 -27.30 -4.27 17.96
CA CYS A 616 -26.36 -4.36 16.85
C CYS A 616 -25.38 -3.18 16.92
N ASN A 617 -24.26 -3.37 17.61
CA ASN A 617 -23.22 -2.34 17.67
C ASN A 617 -22.18 -2.62 16.58
N SER A 618 -22.18 -1.80 15.53
CA SER A 618 -21.06 -1.72 14.57
C SER A 618 -20.07 -0.67 15.05
N VAL A 619 -18.82 -1.07 15.28
CA VAL A 619 -17.72 -0.11 15.45
C VAL A 619 -17.12 0.10 14.06
N LEU A 620 -17.46 1.23 13.44
CA LEU A 620 -16.89 1.68 12.18
C LEU A 620 -15.71 2.60 12.50
N ASP A 621 -14.49 2.10 12.40
CA ASP A 621 -13.30 2.95 12.37
C ASP A 621 -12.89 3.19 10.90
N ASP A 622 -13.61 4.09 10.23
CA ASP A 622 -13.35 4.39 8.83
C ASP A 622 -12.16 5.38 8.71
N ARG A 623 -10.94 4.84 8.82
CA ARG A 623 -9.68 5.58 8.63
C ARG A 623 -9.40 5.93 7.17
N PHE A 624 -10.41 5.97 6.29
CA PHE A 624 -10.23 6.21 4.85
C PHE A 624 -9.41 7.47 4.56
N TYR A 625 -9.72 8.58 5.23
CA TYR A 625 -9.03 9.88 5.05
C TYR A 625 -7.82 10.11 5.97
N THR A 626 -7.82 9.55 7.19
CA THR A 626 -6.76 9.81 8.19
C THR A 626 -5.41 9.20 7.84
N ASP A 627 -5.38 8.21 6.93
CA ASP A 627 -4.13 7.56 6.51
C ASP A 627 -3.30 8.36 5.50
N LEU A 628 -3.87 9.40 4.89
CA LEU A 628 -3.15 10.33 4.01
C LEU A 628 -2.75 11.57 4.82
N GLU A 629 -1.75 11.43 5.71
CA GLU A 629 -1.10 12.62 6.26
C GLU A 629 -0.60 13.48 5.10
N GLN A 630 -1.16 14.70 4.98
CA GLN A 630 -0.74 15.73 4.05
C GLN A 630 0.67 16.19 4.44
N ASN A 631 1.68 15.48 3.98
CA ASN A 631 3.07 15.92 4.11
C ASN A 631 3.42 16.85 2.95
N CYS A 632 2.79 18.03 2.97
CA CYS A 632 3.10 19.14 2.09
C CYS A 632 4.39 19.82 2.52
N VAL A 633 5.54 19.23 2.20
CA VAL A 633 6.83 19.83 2.50
C VAL A 633 7.59 20.06 1.20
N PHE A 634 7.34 21.20 0.57
CA PHE A 634 8.28 21.79 -0.36
C PHE A 634 9.25 22.67 0.44
N LYS A 635 10.50 22.21 0.56
CA LYS A 635 11.59 22.99 1.15
C LYS A 635 12.60 23.25 0.05
N PRO A 636 12.50 24.37 -0.68
CA PRO A 636 13.58 24.75 -1.57
C PRO A 636 14.83 24.94 -0.72
N GLU A 637 15.93 24.31 -1.11
CA GLU A 637 17.23 24.56 -0.49
C GLU A 637 18.02 25.48 -1.43
N PHE A 638 18.84 26.39 -0.93
CA PHE A 638 19.83 27.05 -1.78
C PHE A 638 21.10 27.28 -0.98
N THR A 639 22.21 27.46 -1.69
CA THR A 639 23.48 27.79 -1.06
C THR A 639 23.86 29.20 -1.43
N ALA A 640 23.98 30.07 -0.44
CA ALA A 640 24.60 31.38 -0.59
C ALA A 640 25.97 31.29 0.08
N ASN A 641 27.01 31.26 -0.75
CA ASN A 641 28.37 31.29 -0.24
C ASN A 641 28.91 32.70 -0.50
N LEU A 642 29.30 33.37 0.58
CA LEU A 642 30.13 34.56 0.43
C LEU A 642 31.47 34.11 -0.16
N ASP A 643 31.98 34.81 -1.18
CA ASP A 643 33.37 34.59 -1.59
C ASP A 643 34.26 35.13 -0.47
N THR A 644 34.63 34.24 0.46
CA THR A 644 35.39 34.57 1.66
C THR A 644 36.89 34.63 1.41
N ASN A 645 37.36 34.66 0.15
CA ASN A 645 38.80 34.75 -0.14
C ASN A 645 39.42 35.97 0.58
N GLY A 646 40.05 35.67 1.72
CA GLY A 646 40.64 36.64 2.63
C GLY A 646 39.71 37.36 3.60
N LEU A 647 38.44 36.99 3.82
CA LEU A 647 37.54 37.64 4.81
C LEU A 647 37.21 36.68 5.98
N PRO A 648 37.48 37.07 7.25
CA PRO A 648 37.17 36.28 8.42
C PRO A 648 35.67 36.33 8.73
N VAL A 649 35.10 35.17 8.99
CA VAL A 649 33.69 34.96 9.35
C VAL A 649 33.47 35.16 10.86
N ASN A 650 34.54 35.34 11.64
CA ASN A 650 34.47 35.34 13.10
C ASN A 650 34.68 36.75 13.70
N GLN A 651 33.75 37.15 14.58
CA GLN A 651 33.78 38.39 15.37
C GLN A 651 35.06 38.55 16.19
N SER A 652 35.68 37.45 16.65
CA SER A 652 36.91 37.51 17.46
C SER A 652 38.15 37.92 16.67
N SER A 653 38.08 37.95 15.33
CA SER A 653 39.20 38.27 14.46
C SER A 653 38.74 39.03 13.21
N PRO A 654 38.18 40.26 13.34
CA PRO A 654 37.69 41.02 12.20
C PRO A 654 38.83 41.40 11.26
N LYS A 655 38.56 41.45 9.94
CA LYS A 655 39.60 41.87 8.98
C LYS A 655 39.86 43.35 9.12
N LYS A 656 41.12 43.70 9.28
CA LYS A 656 41.55 45.09 9.35
C LYS A 656 41.60 45.69 7.95
N PHE A 657 40.94 46.82 7.79
CA PHE A 657 41.04 47.67 6.60
C PHE A 657 41.47 49.06 7.04
N LEU A 658 42.37 49.67 6.27
CA LEU A 658 42.73 51.07 6.46
C LEU A 658 41.53 51.92 6.02
N ARG A 659 41.24 53.01 6.71
CA ARG A 659 40.05 53.84 6.45
C ARG A 659 40.00 54.40 5.03
N TYR A 660 41.15 54.66 4.42
CA TYR A 660 41.25 55.09 3.03
C TYR A 660 41.10 53.95 2.01
N ASN A 661 40.95 52.68 2.43
CA ASN A 661 40.75 51.57 1.49
C ASN A 661 39.34 51.61 0.87
N LEU A 662 39.27 51.27 -0.41
CA LEU A 662 38.02 50.91 -1.07
C LEU A 662 37.61 49.50 -0.64
N LEU A 663 36.47 49.35 0.04
CA LEU A 663 36.00 48.04 0.50
C LEU A 663 35.07 47.43 -0.54
N LYS A 664 35.34 46.18 -0.93
CA LYS A 664 34.51 45.42 -1.86
C LYS A 664 34.15 44.07 -1.25
N PHE A 665 32.86 43.78 -1.16
CA PHE A 665 32.33 42.49 -0.70
C PHE A 665 31.48 41.89 -1.81
N GLY A 666 31.65 40.61 -2.12
CA GLY A 666 30.93 39.91 -3.17
C GLY A 666 30.33 38.61 -2.67
N LEU A 667 29.13 38.29 -3.17
CA LEU A 667 28.39 37.09 -2.81
C LEU A 667 28.10 36.23 -4.04
N ILE A 668 28.39 34.92 -3.92
CA ILE A 668 28.06 33.92 -4.93
C ILE A 668 26.81 33.18 -4.46
N LEU A 669 25.71 33.38 -5.16
CA LEU A 669 24.44 32.71 -4.88
C LEU A 669 24.25 31.56 -5.88
N ASN A 670 24.20 30.33 -5.37
CA ASN A 670 23.90 29.14 -6.16
C ASN A 670 22.50 28.64 -5.80
N LEU A 671 21.57 28.80 -6.73
CA LEU A 671 20.23 28.23 -6.64
C LEU A 671 20.27 26.81 -7.20
N ASN A 672 19.72 25.84 -6.47
CA ASN A 672 19.64 24.44 -6.94
C ASN A 672 18.34 24.15 -7.73
N PHE A 673 17.59 25.19 -8.09
CA PHE A 673 16.29 25.11 -8.71
C PHE A 673 16.21 26.07 -9.91
N ILE A 674 15.44 25.70 -10.94
CA ILE A 674 15.41 26.35 -12.26
C ILE A 674 14.18 27.26 -12.44
N GLN A 675 13.20 27.15 -11.54
CA GLN A 675 11.90 27.81 -11.60
C GLN A 675 12.03 29.33 -11.52
N LYS A 676 11.01 30.02 -12.05
CA LYS A 676 10.90 31.48 -11.92
C LYS A 676 10.88 31.85 -10.44
N HIS A 677 11.64 32.87 -10.07
CA HIS A 677 11.79 33.28 -8.69
C HIS A 677 12.06 34.77 -8.60
N ILE A 678 11.81 35.34 -7.42
CA ILE A 678 12.13 36.72 -7.08
C ILE A 678 13.24 36.68 -6.04
N ILE A 679 14.36 37.35 -6.33
CA ILE A 679 15.44 37.55 -5.37
C ILE A 679 15.45 39.01 -4.95
N LYS A 680 15.33 39.27 -3.65
CA LYS A 680 15.64 40.57 -3.05
C LYS A 680 16.90 40.44 -2.23
N LYS A 681 17.75 41.47 -2.30
CA LYS A 681 19.04 41.51 -1.60
C LYS A 681 19.18 42.86 -0.94
N SER A 682 19.72 42.90 0.27
CA SER A 682 20.11 44.16 0.90
C SER A 682 21.25 43.98 1.88
N TRP A 683 22.17 44.94 1.91
CA TRP A 683 23.21 45.04 2.92
C TRP A 683 22.78 45.96 4.05
N THR A 684 23.04 45.55 5.29
CA THR A 684 22.87 46.37 6.48
C THR A 684 24.17 46.40 7.26
N ILE A 685 24.58 47.57 7.75
CA ILE A 685 25.85 47.75 8.46
C ILE A 685 25.56 48.18 9.88
N TYR A 686 26.19 47.51 10.85
CA TYR A 686 26.10 47.82 12.26
C TYR A 686 27.47 48.16 12.82
N LYS A 687 27.60 49.26 13.58
CA LYS A 687 28.83 49.60 14.30
C LYS A 687 28.84 48.87 15.64
N MET A 688 30.00 48.36 16.06
CA MET A 688 30.16 47.80 17.40
C MET A 688 30.34 48.93 18.42
N GLY A 689 29.47 48.96 19.42
CA GLY A 689 29.56 49.86 20.56
C GLY A 689 30.62 49.44 21.58
N SER A 690 30.84 50.27 22.59
CA SER A 690 31.84 50.06 23.65
C SER A 690 31.59 48.83 24.54
N ASN A 691 30.37 48.28 24.52
CA ASN A 691 29.95 47.09 25.26
C ASN A 691 30.02 45.79 24.42
N ASN A 692 30.71 45.80 23.26
CA ASN A 692 30.73 44.71 22.27
C ASN A 692 29.35 44.34 21.68
N SER A 693 28.32 45.18 21.86
CA SER A 693 27.03 45.04 21.17
C SER A 693 27.02 45.85 19.88
N PHE A 694 26.29 45.38 18.86
CA PHE A 694 26.10 46.12 17.62
C PHE A 694 24.97 47.14 17.80
N THR A 695 25.23 48.41 17.49
CA THR A 695 24.33 49.53 17.77
C THR A 695 23.13 49.53 16.82
N ASP A 696 21.93 49.74 17.38
CA ASP A 696 20.73 50.17 16.65
C ASP A 696 20.56 51.68 16.78
N PRO A 697 20.17 52.41 15.71
CA PRO A 697 19.82 51.90 14.38
C PRO A 697 21.05 51.56 13.50
N PRO A 698 20.87 50.73 12.45
CA PRO A 698 21.94 50.45 11.50
C PRO A 698 22.42 51.71 10.78
N ILE A 699 23.68 51.68 10.33
CA ILE A 699 24.28 52.76 9.54
C ILE A 699 23.60 52.75 8.17
N LYS A 700 22.83 53.80 7.90
CA LYS A 700 22.26 54.03 6.58
C LYS A 700 23.35 54.51 5.64
N LEU A 701 23.70 53.69 4.66
CA LEU A 701 24.50 54.11 3.51
C LEU A 701 23.59 54.84 2.52
N GLU A 702 23.09 56.01 2.91
CA GLU A 702 22.21 56.81 2.07
C GLU A 702 22.91 57.08 0.73
N ASN A 703 22.22 56.77 -0.38
CA ASN A 703 22.72 56.90 -1.75
C ASN A 703 23.82 55.92 -2.20
N ASN A 704 24.14 54.86 -1.45
CA ASN A 704 25.03 53.83 -1.98
C ASN A 704 24.27 52.94 -2.99
N PRO A 705 24.60 53.01 -4.29
CA PRO A 705 23.85 52.28 -5.31
C PRO A 705 24.00 50.76 -5.17
N THR A 706 25.01 50.28 -4.44
CA THR A 706 25.33 48.86 -4.32
C THR A 706 24.65 48.16 -3.14
N VAL A 707 23.93 48.90 -2.28
CA VAL A 707 23.32 48.34 -1.05
C VAL A 707 22.30 47.23 -1.33
N ASN A 708 21.63 47.25 -2.49
CA ASN A 708 20.62 46.25 -2.89
C ASN A 708 21.16 45.19 -3.87
N TYR A 709 22.49 45.09 -4.04
CA TYR A 709 23.12 44.18 -5.00
C TYR A 709 23.90 43.05 -4.30
N SER A 710 24.35 42.05 -5.07
CA SER A 710 25.23 40.98 -4.58
C SER A 710 26.62 41.45 -4.19
N GLN A 711 27.02 42.63 -4.70
CA GLN A 711 28.30 43.25 -4.41
C GLN A 711 28.05 44.52 -3.60
N LEU A 712 28.72 44.69 -2.48
CA LEU A 712 28.75 45.93 -1.72
C LEU A 712 30.08 46.63 -1.94
N ILE A 713 30.03 47.90 -2.34
CA ILE A 713 31.19 48.77 -2.47
C ILE A 713 31.05 49.92 -1.48
N ILE A 714 31.97 50.03 -0.54
CA ILE A 714 32.05 51.17 0.39
C ILE A 714 33.26 51.98 -0.01
N THR A 715 33.04 53.22 -0.44
CA THR A 715 34.14 54.13 -0.81
C THR A 715 34.96 54.47 0.42
N SER A 716 36.20 54.89 0.18
CA SER A 716 37.12 55.31 1.22
C SER A 716 36.51 56.38 2.13
N ASN A 717 36.93 56.38 3.39
CA ASN A 717 36.58 57.38 4.41
C ASN A 717 35.09 57.48 4.82
N ILE A 718 34.20 56.61 4.30
CA ILE A 718 32.79 56.56 4.73
C ILE A 718 32.64 56.05 6.17
N LEU A 719 33.35 54.97 6.51
CA LEU A 719 33.26 54.36 7.84
C LEU A 719 34.30 55.00 8.78
N GLU A 720 33.86 55.29 10.00
CA GLU A 720 34.76 55.71 11.09
C GLU A 720 35.60 54.54 11.61
N TYR A 721 36.51 54.82 12.55
CA TYR A 721 37.26 53.76 13.22
C TYR A 721 36.34 52.90 14.09
N GLY A 722 36.54 51.59 14.06
CA GLY A 722 35.74 50.65 14.85
C GLY A 722 35.60 49.28 14.20
N VAL A 723 34.89 48.39 14.88
CA VAL A 723 34.49 47.09 14.35
C VAL A 723 33.06 47.22 13.81
N TYR A 724 32.81 46.63 12.66
CA TYR A 724 31.52 46.67 11.97
C TYR A 724 31.06 45.25 11.64
N LYS A 725 29.75 45.02 11.78
CA LYS A 725 29.06 43.83 11.27
C LYS A 725 28.30 44.23 10.01
N LEU A 726 28.59 43.56 8.91
CA LEU A 726 27.90 43.71 7.64
C LEU A 726 27.01 42.49 7.48
N THR A 727 25.70 42.71 7.49
CA THR A 727 24.70 41.66 7.28
C THR A 727 24.17 41.76 5.87
N HIS A 728 24.37 40.74 5.06
CA HIS A 728 23.68 40.60 3.78
C HIS A 728 22.41 39.78 3.98
N TRP A 729 21.27 40.39 3.70
CA TRP A 729 19.98 39.72 3.64
C TRP A 729 19.69 39.31 2.21
N VAL A 730 19.43 38.03 2.00
CA VAL A 730 18.97 37.47 0.73
C VAL A 730 17.60 36.85 0.98
N TYR A 731 16.60 37.38 0.28
CA TYR A 731 15.24 36.86 0.27
C TYR A 731 14.97 36.23 -1.10
N VAL A 732 14.51 34.99 -1.09
CA VAL A 732 14.17 34.22 -2.28
C VAL A 732 12.72 33.79 -2.17
N LYS A 733 11.89 34.21 -3.14
CA LYS A 733 10.52 33.74 -3.31
C LYS A 733 10.41 32.91 -4.59
N VAL A 734 10.09 31.63 -4.46
CA VAL A 734 9.88 30.74 -5.61
C VAL A 734 8.45 30.92 -6.11
N ASP A 735 8.29 31.14 -7.42
CA ASP A 735 6.98 31.16 -8.06
C ASP A 735 6.47 29.72 -8.15
N THR A 736 5.57 29.35 -7.23
CA THR A 736 4.92 28.03 -7.18
C THR A 736 3.68 27.96 -8.08
N GLY A 737 3.42 29.01 -8.88
CA GLY A 737 2.20 29.15 -9.68
C GLY A 737 1.00 29.50 -8.79
N TYR A 738 0.24 28.48 -8.36
CA TYR A 738 -1.06 28.62 -7.68
C TYR A 738 -1.11 28.05 -6.25
N LEU A 739 -0.06 27.36 -5.78
CA LEU A 739 -0.01 26.77 -4.44
C LEU A 739 0.22 27.87 -3.39
N LYS A 740 -0.87 28.39 -2.80
CA LYS A 740 -0.87 29.52 -1.85
C LYS A 740 -0.38 29.16 -0.44
N ASP A 741 -0.54 27.90 -0.03
CA ASP A 741 -0.32 27.45 1.35
C ASP A 741 1.04 26.77 1.58
N ILE A 742 1.92 26.80 0.58
CA ILE A 742 3.26 26.22 0.67
C ILE A 742 4.26 27.31 1.02
N PRO A 743 5.08 27.14 2.09
CA PRO A 743 6.16 28.07 2.39
C PRO A 743 7.17 28.09 1.23
N ASN A 744 7.07 29.12 0.39
CA ASN A 744 7.90 29.33 -0.80
C ASN A 744 8.84 30.53 -0.67
N GLU A 745 8.92 31.09 0.52
CA GLU A 745 9.75 32.24 0.87
C GLU A 745 10.87 31.78 1.81
N ILE A 746 12.10 32.10 1.44
CA ILE A 746 13.29 31.74 2.22
C ILE A 746 14.11 33.00 2.44
N GLU A 747 14.50 33.21 3.69
CA GLU A 747 15.41 34.26 4.10
C GLU A 747 16.75 33.66 4.51
N HIS A 748 17.82 34.29 4.07
CA HIS A 748 19.18 33.92 4.43
C HIS A 748 19.97 35.17 4.82
N PHE A 749 20.68 35.08 5.95
CA PHE A 749 21.47 36.17 6.51
C PHE A 749 22.93 35.75 6.57
N ILE A 750 23.81 36.59 6.04
CA ILE A 750 25.25 36.36 6.07
C ILE A 750 25.92 37.53 6.77
N ASP A 751 26.59 37.24 7.88
CA ASP A 751 27.30 38.23 8.69
C ASP A 751 28.81 38.21 8.38
N VAL A 752 29.38 39.40 8.18
CA VAL A 752 30.82 39.62 7.98
C VAL A 752 31.31 40.67 8.95
N PHE A 753 32.48 40.43 9.56
CA PHE A 753 33.07 41.34 10.54
C PHE A 753 34.34 42.00 9.99
N ILE A 754 34.34 43.33 9.97
CA ILE A 754 35.49 44.14 9.55
C ILE A 754 35.89 45.10 10.65
N GLN A 755 37.15 45.51 10.66
CA GLN A 755 37.68 46.54 11.54
C GLN A 755 38.31 47.64 10.71
N ILE A 756 37.80 48.86 10.84
CA ILE A 756 38.40 50.04 10.23
C ILE A 756 39.46 50.58 11.18
N VAL A 757 40.71 50.61 10.71
CA VAL A 757 41.87 51.10 11.46
C VAL A 757 42.47 52.34 10.78
N PRO A 758 43.20 53.19 11.52
CA PRO A 758 43.81 54.38 10.95
C PRO A 758 44.83 54.07 9.85
N GLY A 759 44.81 54.86 8.77
CA GLY A 759 45.80 54.88 7.72
C GLY A 759 47.14 55.46 8.21
N GLY A 760 47.09 56.56 8.96
CA GLY A 760 48.26 57.24 9.54
C GLY A 760 48.75 58.44 8.74
N ILE A 761 49.87 59.03 9.18
CA ILE A 761 50.47 60.23 8.57
C ILE A 761 51.56 59.82 7.57
N ALA A 762 51.48 60.33 6.34
CA ALA A 762 52.60 60.34 5.42
C ALA A 762 53.40 61.62 5.69
N LEU A 763 54.58 61.49 6.33
CA LEU A 763 55.40 62.63 6.74
C LEU A 763 56.47 62.93 5.69
N PHE A 764 56.36 64.10 5.06
CA PHE A 764 57.35 64.63 4.13
C PHE A 764 57.62 66.10 4.47
N CYS A 765 58.87 66.53 4.38
CA CYS A 765 59.33 67.88 4.73
C CYS A 765 59.98 68.61 3.54
N LEU A 766 60.25 67.87 2.46
CA LEU A 766 60.76 68.39 1.20
C LEU A 766 59.75 68.08 0.09
N GLU A 767 59.80 68.90 -0.96
CA GLU A 767 59.02 68.68 -2.17
C GLU A 767 59.29 67.29 -2.75
N ASN A 768 58.24 66.66 -3.30
CA ASN A 768 58.28 65.29 -3.84
C ASN A 768 58.73 64.20 -2.86
N GLY A 769 58.76 64.49 -1.54
CA GLY A 769 59.15 63.51 -0.53
C GLY A 769 60.64 63.14 -0.55
N LEU A 770 61.49 64.03 -1.08
CA LEU A 770 62.94 63.82 -1.13
C LEU A 770 63.50 63.53 0.27
N ASP A 771 64.33 62.50 0.35
CA ASP A 771 65.01 62.02 1.56
C ASP A 771 66.53 62.31 1.53
N ASN A 772 67.05 62.81 0.40
CA ASN A 772 68.44 63.22 0.24
C ASN A 772 68.50 64.50 -0.61
N ILE A 773 69.28 65.50 -0.17
CA ILE A 773 69.46 66.78 -0.87
C ILE A 773 70.91 67.26 -0.75
N LYS A 774 71.41 67.90 -1.81
CA LYS A 774 72.70 68.60 -1.82
C LYS A 774 72.44 70.11 -1.77
N ILE A 775 73.15 70.83 -0.91
CA ILE A 775 73.02 72.29 -0.79
C ILE A 775 74.37 72.98 -0.98
N GLY A 776 74.38 74.09 -1.69
CA GLY A 776 75.55 74.95 -1.87
C GLY A 776 75.72 75.99 -0.75
N LYS A 777 76.88 76.63 -0.70
CA LYS A 777 77.26 77.63 0.32
C LYS A 777 76.28 78.79 0.46
N LYS A 778 75.63 79.23 -0.62
CA LYS A 778 74.71 80.37 -0.62
C LYS A 778 73.23 79.97 -0.56
N GLN A 779 72.91 78.68 -0.45
CA GLN A 779 71.53 78.19 -0.38
C GLN A 779 71.03 78.02 1.05
N THR A 780 69.75 78.34 1.26
CA THR A 780 69.01 78.04 2.48
C THR A 780 68.32 76.69 2.34
N LEU A 781 68.21 75.93 3.42
CA LEU A 781 67.41 74.70 3.47
C LEU A 781 66.18 74.95 4.32
N GLU A 782 64.99 74.71 3.75
CA GLU A 782 63.72 74.76 4.48
C GLU A 782 63.16 73.33 4.58
N LEU A 783 62.90 72.89 5.81
CA LEU A 783 62.17 71.65 6.10
C LEU A 783 60.75 72.03 6.51
N ASN A 784 59.79 71.78 5.63
CA ASN A 784 58.41 72.24 5.74
C ASN A 784 57.41 71.08 5.75
N PRO A 785 57.26 70.37 6.88
CA PRO A 785 56.28 69.30 6.99
C PRO A 785 54.84 69.76 6.85
N ILE A 786 54.52 71.02 7.16
CA ILE A 786 53.16 71.55 6.98
C ILE A 786 52.72 71.49 5.51
N LYS A 787 53.64 71.79 4.60
CA LYS A 787 53.35 71.85 3.16
C LYS A 787 53.25 70.46 2.51
N TYR A 788 54.06 69.50 2.98
CA TYR A 788 54.26 68.24 2.27
C TYR A 788 53.76 66.99 3.01
N ALA A 789 53.53 67.06 4.33
CA ALA A 789 52.89 65.98 5.05
C ALA A 789 51.37 65.98 4.82
N TYR A 790 50.75 64.81 4.91
CA TYR A 790 49.30 64.70 4.93
C TYR A 790 48.85 63.47 5.71
N ASP A 791 47.67 63.56 6.29
CA ASP A 791 46.97 62.41 6.87
C ASP A 791 46.32 61.60 5.76
N MET A 792 46.65 60.31 5.65
CA MET A 792 46.05 59.41 4.68
C MET A 792 44.54 59.25 4.88
N ASP A 793 44.04 59.53 6.08
CA ASP A 793 42.61 59.48 6.43
C ASP A 793 41.90 60.84 6.29
N PHE A 794 42.63 61.90 5.92
CA PHE A 794 42.15 63.29 5.80
C PHE A 794 41.37 63.82 7.03
N LEU A 795 41.63 63.29 8.23
CA LEU A 795 41.02 63.78 9.48
C LEU A 795 41.80 64.92 10.11
N VAL A 796 43.12 64.92 9.92
CA VAL A 796 44.02 65.86 10.55
C VAL A 796 44.82 66.59 9.49
N THR A 797 44.82 67.93 9.55
CA THR A 797 45.64 68.74 8.66
C THR A 797 47.08 68.72 9.17
N ALA A 798 48.07 68.67 8.27
CA ALA A 798 49.48 68.68 8.64
C ALA A 798 49.85 69.86 9.55
N ASN A 799 49.18 71.01 9.41
CA ASN A 799 49.38 72.17 10.27
C ASN A 799 48.96 71.94 11.74
N SER A 800 48.08 70.98 12.04
CA SER A 800 47.64 70.69 13.40
C SER A 800 48.54 69.71 14.16
N LEU A 801 49.47 69.05 13.46
CA LEU A 801 50.46 68.16 14.07
C LEU A 801 51.62 68.95 14.69
N ASN A 802 52.26 68.38 15.70
CA ASN A 802 53.49 68.93 16.29
C ASN A 802 54.69 68.21 15.68
N TYR A 803 55.66 68.98 15.19
CA TYR A 803 56.88 68.45 14.59
C TYR A 803 58.06 68.73 15.50
N THR A 804 58.97 67.77 15.58
CA THR A 804 60.24 67.92 16.30
C THR A 804 61.36 67.62 15.33
N PHE A 805 62.39 68.47 15.34
CA PHE A 805 63.48 68.44 14.37
C PHE A 805 64.78 68.09 15.09
N PHE A 806 65.49 67.09 14.59
CA PHE A 806 66.81 66.71 15.06
C PHE A 806 67.81 66.81 13.91
N CYS A 807 69.09 67.02 14.25
CA CYS A 807 70.18 66.87 13.30
C CYS A 807 71.35 66.13 13.95
N LYS A 808 71.88 65.14 13.24
CA LYS A 808 73.07 64.37 13.63
C LYS A 808 74.02 64.23 12.45
N GLN A 809 75.33 64.23 12.69
CA GLN A 809 76.31 63.96 11.64
C GLN A 809 76.62 62.47 11.58
N ILE A 810 76.23 61.83 10.49
CA ILE A 810 76.46 60.41 10.25
C ILE A 810 77.58 60.23 9.23
N ASN A 811 78.25 59.07 9.24
CA ASN A 811 79.17 58.75 8.15
C ASN A 811 78.38 58.65 6.84
N SER A 812 78.88 59.22 5.74
CA SER A 812 78.17 59.24 4.46
C SER A 812 77.85 57.84 3.90
N SER A 813 78.58 56.80 4.34
CA SER A 813 78.33 55.39 4.02
C SER A 813 77.35 54.68 4.97
N GLN A 814 76.92 55.31 6.06
CA GLN A 814 76.03 54.71 7.05
C GLN A 814 74.59 54.69 6.53
N ASN A 815 74.05 53.47 6.34
CA ASN A 815 72.66 53.29 5.95
C ASN A 815 71.77 53.20 7.20
N ILE A 816 70.88 54.16 7.36
CA ILE A 816 69.91 54.23 8.46
C ILE A 816 68.54 53.94 7.86
N LYS A 817 67.85 52.92 8.39
CA LYS A 817 66.55 52.47 7.88
C LYS A 817 65.44 52.70 8.89
N ASP A 818 65.75 52.71 10.18
CA ASP A 818 64.80 52.86 11.27
C ASP A 818 65.25 53.96 12.25
N ILE A 819 64.29 54.63 12.89
CA ILE A 819 64.59 55.65 13.92
C ILE A 819 65.31 55.07 15.14
N ARG A 820 65.15 53.78 15.38
CA ARG A 820 65.87 53.04 16.43
C ARG A 820 67.36 52.85 16.14
N ASP A 821 67.80 53.06 14.90
CA ASP A 821 69.22 52.99 14.52
C ASP A 821 69.99 54.26 14.96
N ILE A 822 69.28 55.27 15.47
CA ILE A 822 69.83 56.56 15.84
C ILE A 822 69.79 56.72 17.35
N ASP A 823 70.96 56.92 17.95
CA ASP A 823 71.07 57.33 19.35
C ASP A 823 70.80 58.84 19.49
N PHE A 824 69.64 59.17 20.06
CA PHE A 824 69.19 60.53 20.34
C PHE A 824 69.77 61.11 21.64
N SER A 825 70.48 60.33 22.45
CA SER A 825 71.05 60.84 23.71
C SER A 825 72.07 61.97 23.51
N GLU A 826 72.60 62.10 22.29
CA GLU A 826 73.59 63.11 21.88
C GLU A 826 73.03 64.19 20.93
N SER A 827 71.75 64.13 20.55
CA SER A 827 71.13 65.07 19.60
C SER A 827 69.92 65.73 20.25
N ASP A 828 70.13 66.96 20.74
CA ASP A 828 69.05 67.79 21.24
C ASP A 828 68.09 68.18 20.11
N ASP A 829 66.80 68.28 20.43
CA ASP A 829 65.81 68.91 19.55
C ASP A 829 66.28 70.32 19.15
N LEU A 830 66.26 70.60 17.85
CA LEU A 830 66.81 71.82 17.28
C LEU A 830 66.04 73.07 17.72
N LEU A 831 64.74 72.95 18.05
CA LEU A 831 63.96 74.05 18.60
C LEU A 831 64.45 74.40 20.01
N SER A 832 64.66 73.38 20.83
CA SER A 832 65.26 73.52 22.16
C SER A 832 66.70 74.07 22.09
N PHE A 833 67.51 73.61 21.13
CA PHE A 833 68.85 74.13 20.88
C PHE A 833 68.85 75.62 20.46
N LYS A 834 67.82 76.09 19.74
CA LYS A 834 67.67 77.50 19.37
C LYS A 834 67.41 78.43 20.55
N TYR A 835 66.52 78.03 21.45
CA TYR A 835 66.00 78.92 22.50
C TYR A 835 66.57 78.66 23.90
N SER A 836 67.40 77.63 24.07
CA SER A 836 68.07 77.36 25.34
C SER A 836 69.06 78.47 25.70
N ARG A 837 68.90 79.05 26.90
CA ARG A 837 69.90 79.94 27.52
C ARG A 837 71.10 79.17 28.08
N ASN A 838 71.08 77.83 28.02
CA ASN A 838 72.09 76.97 28.57
C ASN A 838 73.18 76.73 27.51
N SER A 839 74.35 77.34 27.69
CA SER A 839 75.50 77.23 26.78
C SER A 839 76.12 75.83 26.70
N SER A 840 75.57 74.85 27.43
CA SER A 840 76.03 73.46 27.46
C SER A 840 75.42 72.57 26.38
N LEU A 841 74.36 72.99 25.68
CA LEU A 841 73.79 72.19 24.58
C LEU A 841 74.71 72.29 23.36
N LYS A 842 75.20 71.15 22.87
CA LYS A 842 76.05 71.07 21.68
C LYS A 842 75.29 70.30 20.61
N ASN A 843 75.14 70.89 19.42
CA ASN A 843 74.63 70.18 18.26
C ASN A 843 75.78 69.84 17.30
N GLU A 844 75.83 68.61 16.80
CA GLU A 844 76.90 68.17 15.91
C GLU A 844 76.85 68.82 14.53
N CYS A 845 75.68 69.25 14.06
CA CYS A 845 75.50 69.82 12.73
C CYS A 845 75.80 71.32 12.66
N PHE A 846 75.80 72.02 13.81
CA PHE A 846 75.87 73.49 13.87
C PHE A 846 76.92 73.98 14.88
N ASP A 847 77.55 75.12 14.60
CA ASP A 847 78.44 75.81 15.55
C ASP A 847 77.70 76.81 16.45
N SER A 848 76.62 77.40 15.94
CA SER A 848 75.76 78.35 16.66
C SER A 848 74.30 78.14 16.27
N SER A 849 73.42 78.29 17.25
CA SER A 849 71.98 78.22 17.07
C SER A 849 71.40 79.49 16.43
N ASP A 850 72.14 80.62 16.36
CA ASP A 850 71.71 81.88 15.73
C ASP A 850 71.26 81.73 14.28
N ASN A 851 71.71 80.65 13.66
CA ASN A 851 71.54 80.35 12.25
C ASN A 851 70.34 79.45 11.92
N LEU A 852 69.62 78.98 12.93
CA LEU A 852 68.33 78.30 12.76
C LEU A 852 67.21 79.34 12.89
N GLU A 853 66.29 79.34 11.94
CA GLU A 853 65.05 80.09 12.00
C GLU A 853 63.91 79.10 12.05
N PHE A 854 63.07 79.24 13.06
CA PHE A 854 61.79 78.56 13.11
C PHE A 854 60.70 79.57 12.77
N ASP A 855 59.65 79.13 12.09
CA ASP A 855 58.45 79.94 11.96
C ASP A 855 57.81 80.18 13.35
N SER A 856 56.81 81.06 13.39
CA SER A 856 56.14 81.40 14.66
C SER A 856 55.48 80.20 15.35
N THR A 857 55.25 79.09 14.63
CA THR A 857 54.66 77.87 15.19
C THR A 857 55.69 76.82 15.60
N GLY A 858 56.97 77.00 15.27
CA GLY A 858 58.03 76.01 15.52
C GLY A 858 57.97 74.78 14.62
N LYS A 859 57.16 74.80 13.55
CA LYS A 859 56.83 73.66 12.69
C LYS A 859 57.54 73.70 11.34
N ILE A 860 58.17 74.81 11.00
CA ILE A 860 59.01 74.95 9.81
C ILE A 860 60.41 75.32 10.28
N LEU A 861 61.40 74.56 9.84
CA LEU A 861 62.80 74.82 10.13
C LEU A 861 63.50 75.35 8.88
N THR A 862 64.00 76.58 8.96
CA THR A 862 64.83 77.22 7.95
C THR A 862 66.27 77.35 8.44
N ILE A 863 67.21 76.81 7.67
CA ILE A 863 68.64 76.84 7.97
C ILE A 863 69.29 77.87 7.06
N LYS A 864 69.96 78.86 7.66
CA LYS A 864 70.65 79.92 6.92
C LYS A 864 71.84 79.38 6.12
N LYS A 865 72.15 80.10 5.04
CA LYS A 865 73.24 79.78 4.11
C LYS A 865 74.61 79.64 4.81
N ASN A 866 75.38 78.64 4.39
CA ASN A 866 76.74 78.32 4.85
C ASN A 866 76.91 77.84 6.31
N VAL A 867 75.84 77.47 7.00
CA VAL A 867 75.92 77.21 8.45
C VAL A 867 76.19 75.76 8.79
N LEU A 868 75.73 74.82 7.96
CA LEU A 868 75.98 73.40 8.22
C LEU A 868 77.47 73.10 8.26
N LYS A 869 77.88 72.35 9.29
CA LYS A 869 79.23 71.80 9.39
C LYS A 869 79.47 70.84 8.23
N ASN A 870 80.59 71.03 7.56
CA ASN A 870 81.08 70.15 6.51
C ASN A 870 82.30 69.40 7.06
N LEU A 871 82.11 68.16 7.49
CA LEU A 871 83.22 67.30 7.88
C LEU A 871 83.45 66.26 6.78
N PRO A 872 84.72 65.99 6.40
CA PRO A 872 85.02 64.96 5.40
C PRO A 872 84.38 63.62 5.77
N ASN A 873 83.75 62.96 4.80
CA ASN A 873 83.07 61.66 4.95
C ASN A 873 81.87 61.63 5.90
N LYS A 874 81.34 62.79 6.30
CA LYS A 874 80.09 62.88 7.06
C LYS A 874 79.00 63.60 6.27
N THR A 875 77.76 63.18 6.47
CA THR A 875 76.55 63.81 5.95
C THR A 875 75.67 64.24 7.11
N ASN A 876 75.03 65.41 6.99
CA ASN A 876 74.11 65.88 8.02
C ASN A 876 72.77 65.17 7.83
N LEU A 877 72.34 64.37 8.80
CA LEU A 877 71.04 63.69 8.78
C LEU A 877 70.06 64.50 9.63
N PHE A 878 69.05 65.04 8.97
CA PHE A 878 67.89 65.61 9.62
C PHE A 878 66.83 64.54 9.86
N ILE A 879 66.21 64.61 11.02
CA ILE A 879 65.15 63.70 11.42
C ILE A 879 63.98 64.57 11.84
N VAL A 880 62.89 64.49 11.10
CA VAL A 880 61.66 65.18 11.47
C VAL A 880 60.69 64.14 11.98
N ILE A 881 60.17 64.34 13.19
CA ILE A 881 59.23 63.42 13.80
C ILE A 881 57.91 64.10 14.16
N THR A 882 56.83 63.33 14.16
CA THR A 882 55.55 63.73 14.72
C THR A 882 54.83 62.55 15.35
N TYR A 883 53.93 62.81 16.30
CA TYR A 883 53.11 61.79 16.94
C TYR A 883 51.65 61.99 16.57
N HIS A 884 51.00 60.95 16.06
CA HIS A 884 49.57 60.95 15.78
C HIS A 884 48.94 59.60 16.17
N LEU A 885 47.82 59.61 16.89
CA LEU A 885 47.16 58.40 17.41
C LEU A 885 48.10 57.43 18.15
N SER A 886 48.99 57.97 19.00
CA SER A 886 50.01 57.23 19.75
C SER A 886 51.02 56.47 18.88
N LYS A 887 51.13 56.81 17.59
CA LYS A 887 52.16 56.30 16.68
C LYS A 887 53.15 57.41 16.32
N LEU A 888 54.41 57.04 16.26
CA LEU A 888 55.52 57.88 15.82
C LEU A 888 55.63 57.80 14.29
N TYR A 889 55.62 58.95 13.64
CA TYR A 889 55.88 59.12 12.22
C TYR A 889 57.15 59.93 12.08
N TYR A 890 58.03 59.55 11.16
CA TYR A 890 59.31 60.22 10.99
C TYR A 890 59.74 60.24 9.53
N GLN A 891 60.56 61.24 9.19
CA GLN A 891 61.26 61.32 7.90
C GLN A 891 62.74 61.58 8.16
N PHE A 892 63.58 60.87 7.42
CA PHE A 892 65.01 61.13 7.32
C PHE A 892 65.29 62.01 6.09
N VAL A 893 66.09 63.06 6.29
CA VAL A 893 66.56 63.93 5.21
C VAL A 893 68.07 64.06 5.31
N ARG A 894 68.81 63.41 4.42
CA ARG A 894 70.27 63.55 4.34
C ARG A 894 70.61 64.81 3.56
N VAL A 895 71.47 65.64 4.14
CA VAL A 895 71.89 66.92 3.59
C VAL A 895 73.40 66.92 3.42
N GLU A 896 73.83 66.91 2.17
CA GLU A 896 75.24 67.05 1.78
C GLU A 896 75.53 68.51 1.45
N LYS A 897 76.53 69.10 2.11
CA LYS A 897 76.96 70.48 1.85
C LYS A 897 78.08 70.46 0.82
N GLU A 898 77.85 71.09 -0.31
CA GLU A 898 78.83 71.22 -1.40
C GLU A 898 79.55 72.58 -1.30
N GLU A 899 80.84 72.60 -1.69
CA GLU A 899 81.67 73.81 -1.61
C GLU A 899 81.37 74.84 -2.72
N ILE A 900 80.40 74.59 -3.59
CA ILE A 900 79.92 75.50 -4.64
C ILE A 900 78.83 76.45 -4.12
N ASP A 901 78.65 77.61 -4.77
CA ASP A 901 77.71 78.65 -4.31
C ASP A 901 76.25 78.17 -4.32
N GLN A 902 75.81 77.52 -5.39
CA GLN A 902 74.46 76.97 -5.53
C GLN A 902 74.54 75.61 -6.21
N VAL A 903 73.89 74.61 -5.63
CA VAL A 903 73.65 73.32 -6.27
C VAL A 903 72.30 73.40 -6.97
N PRO A 904 72.20 73.14 -8.29
CA PRO A 904 70.89 73.04 -8.93
C PRO A 904 70.12 71.89 -8.28
N ILE A 905 69.02 72.22 -7.60
CA ILE A 905 68.07 71.22 -7.12
C ILE A 905 67.32 70.76 -8.36
N ALA A 906 67.56 69.53 -8.81
CA ALA A 906 66.76 68.94 -9.86
C ALA A 906 65.33 68.76 -9.32
N SER A 907 64.42 69.66 -9.67
CA SER A 907 62.99 69.42 -9.50
C SER A 907 62.58 68.34 -10.50
N ILE A 908 62.21 67.17 -10.01
CA ILE A 908 61.54 66.13 -10.81
C ILE A 908 60.07 66.48 -10.92
#